data_AF-A0A9D5U510-F1
#
_entry.id   AF-A0A9D5U510-F1
#
_cell.length_a   1.000
_cell.length_b   1.000
_cell.length_c   1.000
_cell.angle_alpha   90.00
_cell.angle_beta   90.00
_cell.angle_gamma   90.00
#
_symmetry.space_group_name_H-M   'P 1'
#
loop_
_entity.id
_entity.type
_entity.pdbx_description
1 polymer ?
#
loop_
_entity_poly.entity_id
_entity_poly.type
_entity_poly.pdbx_seq_one_letter_code
_entity_poly.pdbx_strand_id
1 'polypeptide(L)'
;MTDKKAATPVPTTPAGGGTAATVGGAAGCATTLLPGSRAVWVVLVFVMLFAAGVRLQGLGRKTFHHDESIHANWAYQIYHQGRFSDTNPGEVVYRYDPVYHGPVLYHIGAFFFLLFGDNDATARLPVALCGIFLLYLVWLLLSEEKNHARWWALAVAGLSPTLIYYARFLVHDTYLATWYLGLMVFGIRYWKYGRTRDFFLTVLFLGLMYDTKTNSYMHGFIIGFSAVVYGVGQLVLSAEARRAFLRKALGERIALTQLAGLYALFSAAAFLWARFYYEANLGPGGYYYGPLVTHTDYANRNFGGWIFSSSQEGYSNAARWFFEHWGKFSTGYWLVFIFVCVAFLVVMGLLRGSRWGDGGAPKSAPEPDVALAGPINAILEHWMILLSLVGLVFLYCFLFTTMFANPLGMVQGVRDYVSYWFGANETHRLAGGPDYYYYRLLLYDFTGMILLVVGILWFCLAQLWESFTSRPAPAKGRQGEAGGPAPAFLYYLGWFLVGLVLFWIVIYLLFGREMKYVAVPHPPMPKWKVGLWTLAAASLFYPYLKLWQRRPLPAMLIFWSLASLIIYAFLGEKGPWLMTHQALPLALLAGVTLGDLFARLSRPAARAALAVPLVALLLLEMRAAVYLNVYYEDDAREAMVYVQTAPEIKTLLSEVDRMAEQSGLREKFPIAVGNEANWPFVWYFRNYRFSPAITAGKNTAVVIEHADPAGANHENLMRKLGDGFTYRKMRLQNWWDNPRSKLDSYVPGNAGYLATPELRRMLVNYFLYREPWSYKGQPEALGSKDIYVYIRKDAVDKEVAPVKRDLPTGSTAPMRLVADGSFGQNGVSPVSFNQPRGLSWRQGRPYVTDSKNGRVVILDATGRQVSEVGRGILSSEYSGPSTVVSDGAGGFWVTDTWRMQPPGQLRSRLLHFGPNAEILKEIAGAENSGFFAPRGMALGPGGEIIVTDTGNHHLKVFDANGNHLRTIGQPGRGPGAFTEPVGVVVGQGGLVYVADAGNRRIQCLDLMGRFVRQWNVPGFLGEDAAIANIEPMLAVDARGRIYATDSSTDQIYVFTPDGTNMQVYGTTGQLSDPKGIAVDETGRIYVSQTALGRVVRFAPVNVP
;
A
#
# COMPACT_ATOMS: atom_id res chain seq x y z
N MET A 1 -45.21 -48.91 -34.70
CA MET A 1 -45.07 -47.86 -33.66
C MET A 1 -44.02 -48.32 -32.67
N THR A 2 -43.07 -47.42 -32.41
CA THR A 2 -42.10 -47.35 -31.30
C THR A 2 -41.00 -48.40 -31.14
N ASP A 3 -39.82 -47.83 -30.84
CA ASP A 3 -38.46 -48.28 -31.08
C ASP A 3 -37.79 -49.07 -29.93
N LYS A 4 -36.71 -49.75 -30.35
CA LYS A 4 -35.69 -50.49 -29.60
C LYS A 4 -35.02 -49.71 -28.46
N LYS A 5 -34.63 -50.43 -27.40
CA LYS A 5 -33.32 -50.29 -26.73
C LYS A 5 -32.93 -51.59 -25.99
N ALA A 6 -31.69 -52.03 -26.20
CA ALA A 6 -31.17 -53.33 -25.80
C ALA A 6 -30.14 -53.25 -24.65
N ALA A 7 -30.24 -54.28 -23.81
CA ALA A 7 -29.36 -54.93 -22.83
C ALA A 7 -27.92 -54.43 -22.54
N THR A 8 -27.65 -54.37 -21.23
CA THR A 8 -26.37 -54.43 -20.49
C THR A 8 -25.80 -55.86 -20.41
N PRO A 9 -24.47 -56.05 -20.25
CA PRO A 9 -23.92 -57.28 -19.69
C PRO A 9 -23.22 -57.09 -18.32
N VAL A 10 -23.36 -58.13 -17.50
CA VAL A 10 -22.86 -58.36 -16.13
C VAL A 10 -21.37 -58.79 -16.16
N PRO A 11 -20.54 -58.46 -15.14
CA PRO A 11 -19.16 -58.94 -15.06
C PRO A 11 -19.01 -60.23 -14.24
N THR A 12 -18.22 -61.17 -14.75
CA THR A 12 -17.78 -62.41 -14.10
C THR A 12 -16.44 -62.22 -13.38
N THR A 13 -16.36 -62.68 -12.14
CA THR A 13 -15.14 -62.88 -11.33
C THR A 13 -14.19 -63.95 -11.91
N PRO A 14 -12.91 -63.92 -11.48
CA PRO A 14 -12.35 -65.14 -10.91
C PRO A 14 -11.65 -64.91 -9.56
N ALA A 15 -11.66 -65.95 -8.73
CA ALA A 15 -11.08 -66.04 -7.39
C ALA A 15 -9.85 -66.97 -7.34
N GLY A 16 -8.97 -66.73 -6.35
CA GLY A 16 -7.98 -67.66 -5.78
C GLY A 16 -6.54 -67.46 -6.30
N GLY A 17 -5.46 -67.44 -5.51
CA GLY A 17 -5.14 -67.47 -4.07
C GLY A 17 -3.76 -66.81 -3.90
N GLY A 18 -3.16 -66.51 -2.75
CA GLY A 18 -3.32 -67.01 -1.40
C GLY A 18 -2.38 -66.28 -0.43
N THR A 19 -2.62 -66.56 0.85
CA THR A 19 -1.75 -66.45 2.04
C THR A 19 -1.22 -65.08 2.48
N ALA A 20 -1.78 -64.64 3.61
CA ALA A 20 -1.27 -63.63 4.52
C ALA A 20 -0.01 -64.11 5.28
N ALA A 21 0.93 -63.20 5.51
CA ALA A 21 1.83 -63.23 6.65
C ALA A 21 1.96 -61.81 7.21
N THR A 22 1.65 -61.70 8.49
CA THR A 22 1.60 -60.53 9.36
C THR A 22 2.97 -59.91 9.62
N VAL A 23 3.06 -58.56 9.62
CA VAL A 23 3.86 -57.80 10.61
C VAL A 23 3.10 -56.51 10.95
N GLY A 24 2.63 -56.40 12.20
CA GLY A 24 2.24 -55.13 12.80
C GLY A 24 3.46 -54.38 13.30
N GLY A 25 3.40 -53.05 13.31
CA GLY A 25 4.44 -52.22 13.93
C GLY A 25 4.46 -50.79 13.42
N ALA A 26 3.82 -49.91 14.20
CA ALA A 26 3.91 -48.45 14.24
C ALA A 26 4.95 -47.73 13.34
N ALA A 27 4.45 -46.78 12.54
CA ALA A 27 5.08 -45.47 12.34
C ALA A 27 4.03 -44.49 11.80
N GLY A 28 3.45 -43.69 12.69
CA GLY A 28 2.83 -42.44 12.28
C GLY A 28 3.93 -41.49 11.81
N CYS A 29 3.92 -41.08 10.54
CA CYS A 29 4.43 -39.79 10.11
C CYS A 29 4.05 -39.52 8.64
N ALA A 30 3.59 -38.29 8.39
CA ALA A 30 3.41 -37.67 7.08
C ALA A 30 2.35 -38.28 6.15
N THR A 31 1.08 -37.95 6.41
CA THR A 31 0.07 -37.82 5.33
C THR A 31 0.61 -36.84 4.29
N THR A 32 1.06 -37.40 3.18
CA THR A 32 1.53 -36.65 2.01
C THR A 32 0.32 -35.90 1.45
N LEU A 33 0.41 -34.56 1.35
CA LEU A 33 -0.59 -33.70 0.70
C LEU A 33 -0.70 -34.09 -0.78
N LEU A 34 -1.51 -35.11 -1.08
CA LEU A 34 -1.94 -35.44 -2.43
C LEU A 34 -3.08 -34.50 -2.82
N PRO A 35 -3.01 -33.82 -3.98
CA PRO A 35 -4.10 -33.00 -4.51
C PRO A 35 -5.33 -33.87 -4.78
N GLY A 36 -6.41 -33.56 -4.05
CA GLY A 36 -7.62 -34.37 -3.97
C GLY A 36 -7.98 -34.79 -2.53
N SER A 37 -7.03 -34.74 -1.59
CA SER A 37 -7.30 -34.96 -0.17
C SER A 37 -8.04 -33.76 0.46
N ARG A 38 -8.88 -34.02 1.47
CA ARG A 38 -9.56 -32.97 2.25
C ARG A 38 -8.58 -31.93 2.82
N ALA A 39 -7.35 -32.34 3.16
CA ALA A 39 -6.30 -31.46 3.67
C ALA A 39 -5.89 -30.36 2.67
N VAL A 40 -5.77 -30.69 1.38
CA VAL A 40 -5.44 -29.69 0.34
C VAL A 40 -6.54 -28.64 0.24
N TRP A 41 -7.82 -29.08 0.25
CA TRP A 41 -8.96 -28.16 0.23
C TRP A 41 -9.00 -27.23 1.45
N VAL A 42 -8.69 -27.73 2.64
CA VAL A 42 -8.62 -26.89 3.86
C VAL A 42 -7.55 -25.81 3.72
N VAL A 43 -6.35 -26.18 3.26
CA VAL A 43 -5.25 -25.21 3.06
C VAL A 43 -5.63 -24.16 2.02
N LEU A 44 -6.34 -24.53 0.96
CA LEU A 44 -6.73 -23.62 -0.10
C LEU A 44 -7.86 -22.67 0.33
N VAL A 45 -8.88 -23.19 0.99
CA VAL A 45 -9.92 -22.36 1.60
C VAL A 45 -9.28 -21.39 2.58
N PHE A 46 -8.32 -21.86 3.39
CA PHE A 46 -7.56 -21.00 4.28
C PHE A 46 -6.80 -19.89 3.52
N VAL A 47 -6.04 -20.23 2.48
CA VAL A 47 -5.32 -19.22 1.66
C VAL A 47 -6.27 -18.22 1.04
N MET A 48 -7.40 -18.68 0.48
CA MET A 48 -8.38 -17.79 -0.16
C MET A 48 -9.10 -16.90 0.85
N LEU A 49 -9.47 -17.44 2.01
CA LEU A 49 -10.08 -16.68 3.10
C LEU A 49 -9.08 -15.68 3.70
N PHE A 50 -7.82 -16.08 3.85
CA PHE A 50 -6.74 -15.18 4.26
C PHE A 50 -6.56 -14.05 3.24
N ALA A 51 -6.41 -14.40 1.96
CA ALA A 51 -6.22 -13.45 0.87
C ALA A 51 -7.39 -12.45 0.76
N ALA A 52 -8.63 -12.90 0.97
CA ALA A 52 -9.80 -12.04 1.03
C ALA A 52 -9.85 -11.22 2.33
N GLY A 53 -9.56 -11.83 3.48
CA GLY A 53 -9.56 -11.19 4.79
C GLY A 53 -8.58 -10.02 4.87
N VAL A 54 -7.34 -10.21 4.42
CA VAL A 54 -6.34 -9.14 4.40
C VAL A 54 -6.72 -8.02 3.42
N ARG A 55 -7.38 -8.32 2.29
CA ARG A 55 -7.84 -7.31 1.33
C ARG A 55 -9.02 -6.48 1.83
N LEU A 56 -9.88 -7.05 2.67
CA LEU A 56 -11.09 -6.38 3.16
C LEU A 56 -10.92 -5.72 4.53
N GLN A 57 -9.92 -6.15 5.30
CA GLN A 57 -9.68 -5.62 6.64
C GLN A 57 -9.25 -4.14 6.60
N GLY A 58 -9.98 -3.29 7.31
CA GLY A 58 -9.52 -1.95 7.64
C GLY A 58 -9.47 -0.95 6.47
N LEU A 59 -10.22 -1.18 5.38
CA LEU A 59 -10.18 -0.34 4.17
C LEU A 59 -10.35 1.18 4.42
N GLY A 60 -11.08 1.59 5.47
CA GLY A 60 -11.27 3.00 5.82
C GLY A 60 -10.29 3.59 6.84
N ARG A 61 -9.34 2.81 7.37
CA ARG A 61 -8.43 3.26 8.44
C ARG A 61 -7.40 4.25 7.93
N LYS A 62 -6.75 3.91 6.83
CA LYS A 62 -5.66 4.69 6.24
C LYS A 62 -6.17 5.96 5.55
N THR A 63 -5.48 7.07 5.75
CA THR A 63 -5.72 8.31 5.01
C THR A 63 -5.49 8.11 3.51
N PHE A 64 -6.42 8.59 2.68
CA PHE A 64 -6.23 8.70 1.23
C PHE A 64 -4.95 9.45 0.88
N HIS A 65 -4.17 8.87 -0.03
CA HIS A 65 -3.18 9.64 -0.76
C HIS A 65 -3.84 10.53 -1.82
N HIS A 66 -3.04 11.43 -2.38
CA HIS A 66 -3.46 12.40 -3.40
C HIS A 66 -4.40 11.79 -4.44
N ASP A 67 -3.96 10.75 -5.17
CA ASP A 67 -4.78 10.15 -6.23
C ASP A 67 -6.03 9.43 -5.71
N GLU A 68 -6.00 8.76 -4.56
CA GLU A 68 -7.20 8.13 -4.00
C GLU A 68 -8.28 9.15 -3.68
N SER A 69 -7.88 10.31 -3.12
CA SER A 69 -8.81 11.39 -2.81
C SER A 69 -9.41 12.02 -4.06
N ILE A 70 -8.63 12.14 -5.12
CA ILE A 70 -9.12 12.55 -6.44
C ILE A 70 -10.16 11.54 -6.93
N HIS A 71 -9.82 10.26 -6.89
CA HIS A 71 -10.67 9.22 -7.42
C HIS A 71 -11.99 9.08 -6.68
N ALA A 72 -11.95 9.11 -5.35
CA ALA A 72 -13.13 9.09 -4.52
C ALA A 72 -13.98 10.35 -4.72
N ASN A 73 -13.36 11.53 -4.80
CA ASN A 73 -14.08 12.77 -5.06
C ASN A 73 -14.83 12.75 -6.40
N TRP A 74 -14.19 12.28 -7.48
CA TRP A 74 -14.86 12.16 -8.78
C TRP A 74 -16.00 11.14 -8.77
N ALA A 75 -15.79 9.98 -8.15
CA ALA A 75 -16.87 9.00 -7.95
C ALA A 75 -18.04 9.59 -7.15
N TYR A 76 -17.75 10.42 -6.13
CA TYR A 76 -18.75 11.12 -5.32
C TYR A 76 -19.53 12.16 -6.12
N GLN A 77 -18.83 12.91 -6.98
CA GLN A 77 -19.49 13.86 -7.88
C GLN A 77 -20.43 13.15 -8.85
N ILE A 78 -20.02 12.04 -9.45
CA ILE A 78 -20.91 11.22 -10.29
C ILE A 78 -22.11 10.68 -9.49
N TYR A 79 -21.89 10.27 -8.24
CA TYR A 79 -22.92 9.71 -7.36
C TYR A 79 -23.99 10.74 -6.93
N HIS A 80 -23.58 11.88 -6.38
CA HIS A 80 -24.51 12.89 -5.83
C HIS A 80 -25.04 13.87 -6.87
N GLN A 81 -24.21 14.25 -7.84
CA GLN A 81 -24.50 15.33 -8.76
C GLN A 81 -24.85 14.79 -10.14
N GLY A 82 -25.94 14.03 -10.25
CA GLY A 82 -26.63 13.88 -11.55
C GLY A 82 -26.92 15.22 -12.26
N ARG A 83 -26.67 16.36 -11.59
CA ARG A 83 -26.46 17.71 -12.13
C ARG A 83 -25.31 18.45 -11.43
N PHE A 84 -24.24 18.61 -12.18
CA PHE A 84 -23.31 19.73 -12.35
C PHE A 84 -23.57 21.08 -11.63
N SER A 85 -22.63 21.49 -10.76
CA SER A 85 -22.33 22.86 -10.25
C SER A 85 -23.30 23.54 -9.26
N ASP A 86 -22.77 23.92 -8.09
CA ASP A 86 -23.43 24.79 -7.09
C ASP A 86 -23.41 26.29 -7.46
N THR A 87 -22.71 26.68 -8.53
CA THR A 87 -22.51 28.11 -8.87
C THR A 87 -23.32 28.57 -10.08
N ASN A 88 -23.84 27.65 -10.91
CA ASN A 88 -24.71 27.97 -12.05
C ASN A 88 -25.70 26.83 -12.30
N PRO A 89 -27.03 27.04 -12.12
CA PRO A 89 -28.09 26.04 -12.37
C PRO A 89 -28.29 25.60 -13.84
N GLY A 90 -27.24 25.54 -14.65
CA GLY A 90 -27.31 25.22 -16.08
C GLY A 90 -26.02 24.76 -16.75
N GLU A 91 -24.84 24.83 -16.10
CA GLU A 91 -23.59 24.46 -16.74
C GLU A 91 -22.61 23.81 -15.76
N VAL A 92 -22.24 22.55 -16.05
CA VAL A 92 -20.85 22.04 -16.17
C VAL A 92 -20.90 20.52 -16.15
N VAL A 93 -21.20 19.91 -17.29
CA VAL A 93 -21.12 18.45 -17.48
C VAL A 93 -19.72 17.95 -17.07
N TYR A 94 -19.62 16.83 -16.34
CA TYR A 94 -18.34 16.17 -16.03
C TYR A 94 -17.52 16.09 -17.32
N ARG A 95 -16.35 16.73 -17.31
CA ARG A 95 -15.40 16.69 -18.39
C ARG A 95 -14.30 15.71 -18.01
N TYR A 96 -14.15 14.70 -18.85
CA TYR A 96 -13.05 13.77 -18.75
C TYR A 96 -11.73 14.55 -18.72
N ASP A 97 -10.91 14.33 -17.69
CA ASP A 97 -9.58 14.92 -17.55
C ASP A 97 -8.55 13.78 -17.50
N PRO A 98 -7.60 13.71 -18.46
CA PRO A 98 -6.63 12.64 -18.55
C PRO A 98 -5.61 12.61 -17.40
N VAL A 99 -5.43 13.73 -16.68
CA VAL A 99 -4.53 13.82 -15.52
C VAL A 99 -4.94 12.81 -14.46
N TYR A 100 -6.24 12.46 -14.43
CA TYR A 100 -6.83 11.59 -13.43
C TYR A 100 -7.11 10.16 -13.96
N HIS A 101 -6.50 9.71 -15.07
CA HIS A 101 -6.66 8.34 -15.60
C HIS A 101 -8.07 8.04 -16.20
N GLY A 102 -8.43 6.76 -16.39
CA GLY A 102 -9.62 6.36 -17.18
C GLY A 102 -10.94 6.23 -16.37
N PRO A 103 -12.10 6.32 -17.05
CA PRO A 103 -13.41 6.48 -16.43
C PRO A 103 -13.94 5.27 -15.66
N VAL A 104 -13.46 4.05 -15.92
CA VAL A 104 -13.97 2.81 -15.27
C VAL A 104 -13.98 2.91 -13.76
N LEU A 105 -12.90 3.42 -13.16
CA LEU A 105 -12.75 3.48 -11.72
C LEU A 105 -13.79 4.41 -11.07
N TYR A 106 -14.15 5.51 -11.73
CA TYR A 106 -15.13 6.47 -11.22
C TYR A 106 -16.54 5.94 -11.24
N HIS A 107 -16.94 5.34 -12.37
CA HIS A 107 -18.29 4.78 -12.52
C HIS A 107 -18.53 3.60 -11.58
N ILE A 108 -17.53 2.74 -11.39
CA ILE A 108 -17.61 1.65 -10.40
C ILE A 108 -17.66 2.23 -8.99
N GLY A 109 -16.82 3.23 -8.66
CA GLY A 109 -16.84 3.90 -7.37
C GLY A 109 -18.21 4.53 -7.06
N ALA A 110 -18.78 5.26 -8.01
CA ALA A 110 -20.09 5.89 -7.89
C ALA A 110 -21.21 4.87 -7.67
N PHE A 111 -21.17 3.74 -8.40
CA PHE A 111 -22.11 2.65 -8.19
C PHE A 111 -22.02 2.06 -6.77
N PHE A 112 -20.82 1.93 -6.21
CA PHE A 112 -20.68 1.44 -4.84
C PHE A 112 -21.08 2.48 -3.79
N PHE A 113 -20.86 3.77 -4.04
CA PHE A 113 -21.41 4.83 -3.20
C PHE A 113 -22.95 4.81 -3.19
N LEU A 114 -23.59 4.52 -4.33
CA LEU A 114 -25.03 4.31 -4.40
C LEU A 114 -25.51 3.14 -3.54
N LEU A 115 -24.73 2.07 -3.45
CA LEU A 115 -25.13 0.88 -2.69
C LEU A 115 -24.83 0.97 -1.19
N PHE A 116 -23.73 1.61 -0.80
CA PHE A 116 -23.19 1.52 0.57
C PHE A 116 -22.84 2.88 1.21
N GLY A 117 -23.11 3.99 0.52
CA GLY A 117 -22.78 5.34 0.95
C GLY A 117 -21.34 5.77 0.63
N ASP A 118 -21.07 7.07 0.62
CA ASP A 118 -19.76 7.63 0.31
C ASP A 118 -18.86 7.70 1.56
N ASN A 119 -18.02 6.70 1.75
CA ASN A 119 -16.99 6.70 2.79
C ASN A 119 -15.72 6.03 2.30
N ASP A 120 -14.62 6.22 3.04
CA ASP A 120 -13.30 5.75 2.63
C ASP A 120 -13.25 4.23 2.38
N ALA A 121 -13.94 3.45 3.22
CA ALA A 121 -13.99 2.00 3.09
C ALA A 121 -14.75 1.60 1.82
N THR A 122 -15.88 2.26 1.54
CA THR A 122 -16.69 2.00 0.34
C THR A 122 -15.96 2.39 -0.92
N ALA A 123 -15.17 3.47 -0.91
CA ALA A 123 -14.40 3.89 -2.07
C ALA A 123 -13.35 2.83 -2.47
N ARG A 124 -12.72 2.16 -1.49
CA ARG A 124 -11.72 1.10 -1.71
C ARG A 124 -12.33 -0.31 -1.85
N LEU A 125 -13.60 -0.50 -1.51
CA LEU A 125 -14.25 -1.81 -1.58
C LEU A 125 -14.25 -2.39 -3.02
N PRO A 126 -14.61 -1.64 -4.07
CA PRO A 126 -14.53 -2.10 -5.45
C PRO A 126 -13.19 -2.72 -5.86
N VAL A 127 -12.09 -2.04 -5.56
CA VAL A 127 -10.75 -2.48 -5.96
C VAL A 127 -10.31 -3.71 -5.18
N ALA A 128 -10.71 -3.82 -3.91
CA ALA A 128 -10.48 -5.01 -3.09
C ALA A 128 -11.24 -6.23 -3.63
N LEU A 129 -12.50 -6.04 -4.04
CA LEU A 129 -13.29 -7.09 -4.67
C LEU A 129 -12.72 -7.49 -6.04
N CYS A 130 -12.24 -6.53 -6.83
CA CYS A 130 -11.51 -6.82 -8.07
C CYS A 130 -10.24 -7.66 -7.81
N GLY A 131 -9.47 -7.35 -6.76
CA GLY A 131 -8.32 -8.15 -6.35
C GLY A 131 -8.68 -9.57 -5.92
N ILE A 132 -9.87 -9.80 -5.35
CA ILE A 132 -10.37 -11.15 -5.04
C ILE A 132 -10.84 -11.85 -6.33
N PHE A 133 -11.55 -11.14 -7.21
CA PHE A 133 -12.00 -11.67 -8.50
C PHE A 133 -10.83 -12.04 -9.43
N LEU A 134 -9.70 -11.33 -9.34
CA LEU A 134 -8.45 -11.67 -10.01
C LEU A 134 -8.02 -13.12 -9.70
N LEU A 135 -8.13 -13.56 -8.44
CA LEU A 135 -7.77 -14.94 -8.05
C LEU A 135 -8.71 -15.97 -8.69
N TYR A 136 -9.99 -15.63 -8.86
CA TYR A 136 -10.91 -16.48 -9.62
C TYR A 136 -10.51 -16.57 -11.10
N LEU A 137 -10.05 -15.47 -11.71
CA LEU A 137 -9.52 -15.50 -13.08
C LEU A 137 -8.22 -16.31 -13.19
N VAL A 138 -7.34 -16.28 -12.18
CA VAL A 138 -6.16 -17.15 -12.09
C VAL A 138 -6.58 -18.62 -12.15
N TRP A 139 -7.60 -18.99 -11.37
CA TRP A 139 -8.16 -20.34 -11.37
C TRP A 139 -8.71 -20.74 -12.75
N LEU A 140 -9.43 -19.83 -13.41
CA LEU A 140 -9.98 -20.07 -14.74
C LEU A 140 -8.91 -20.20 -15.83
N LEU A 141 -7.86 -19.37 -15.80
CA LEU A 141 -6.78 -19.43 -16.79
C LEU A 141 -6.11 -20.80 -16.78
N LEU A 142 -5.89 -21.34 -15.58
CA LEU A 142 -5.20 -22.59 -15.35
C LEU A 142 -6.15 -23.80 -15.38
N SER A 143 -7.40 -23.62 -15.83
CA SER A 143 -8.44 -24.65 -15.90
C SER A 143 -8.15 -25.85 -16.83
N GLU A 144 -7.08 -25.77 -17.62
CA GLU A 144 -6.63 -26.83 -18.52
C GLU A 144 -5.29 -27.43 -18.09
N GLU A 145 -4.60 -26.77 -17.15
CA GLU A 145 -3.39 -27.31 -16.54
C GLU A 145 -3.75 -28.35 -15.49
N LYS A 146 -2.76 -29.18 -15.13
CA LYS A 146 -2.89 -30.15 -14.04
C LYS A 146 -3.40 -29.44 -12.79
N ASN A 147 -4.35 -30.03 -12.05
CA ASN A 147 -4.95 -29.42 -10.85
C ASN A 147 -3.90 -28.82 -9.89
N HIS A 148 -2.73 -29.46 -9.78
CA HIS A 148 -1.58 -28.99 -9.02
C HIS A 148 -1.12 -27.56 -9.38
N ALA A 149 -1.09 -27.20 -10.66
CA ALA A 149 -0.65 -25.88 -11.12
C ALA A 149 -1.59 -24.76 -10.66
N ARG A 150 -2.90 -25.01 -10.67
CA ARG A 150 -3.91 -24.04 -10.22
C ARG A 150 -3.73 -23.71 -8.74
N TRP A 151 -3.55 -24.74 -7.94
CA TRP A 151 -3.40 -24.61 -6.50
C TRP A 151 -2.17 -23.81 -6.13
N TRP A 152 -1.03 -24.10 -6.77
CA TRP A 152 0.19 -23.34 -6.53
C TRP A 152 0.08 -21.90 -7.02
N ALA A 153 -0.54 -21.65 -8.17
CA ALA A 153 -0.74 -20.28 -8.66
C ALA A 153 -1.66 -19.47 -7.73
N LEU A 154 -2.73 -20.07 -7.22
CA LEU A 154 -3.59 -19.44 -6.22
C LEU A 154 -2.85 -19.16 -4.91
N ALA A 155 -1.97 -20.06 -4.47
CA ALA A 155 -1.15 -19.85 -3.29
C ALA A 155 -0.19 -18.66 -3.46
N VAL A 156 0.58 -18.65 -4.55
CA VAL A 156 1.56 -17.57 -4.80
C VAL A 156 0.86 -16.24 -5.07
N ALA A 157 -0.18 -16.20 -5.93
CA ALA A 157 -0.89 -14.96 -6.22
C ALA A 157 -1.75 -14.46 -5.03
N GLY A 158 -2.33 -15.40 -4.27
CA GLY A 158 -3.17 -15.10 -3.11
C GLY A 158 -2.37 -14.54 -1.94
N LEU A 159 -1.12 -14.98 -1.76
CA LEU A 159 -0.19 -14.57 -0.70
C LEU A 159 0.78 -13.45 -1.12
N SER A 160 0.84 -13.11 -2.40
CA SER A 160 1.68 -12.02 -2.94
C SER A 160 1.45 -10.71 -2.18
N PRO A 161 2.47 -10.18 -1.46
CA PRO A 161 2.37 -8.90 -0.77
C PRO A 161 2.03 -7.75 -1.70
N THR A 162 2.58 -7.73 -2.93
CA THR A 162 2.32 -6.69 -3.94
C THR A 162 0.87 -6.71 -4.43
N LEU A 163 0.36 -7.88 -4.83
CA LEU A 163 -1.01 -8.02 -5.33
C LEU A 163 -2.05 -7.82 -4.23
N ILE A 164 -1.73 -8.07 -2.97
CA ILE A 164 -2.60 -7.74 -1.83
C ILE A 164 -2.58 -6.23 -1.59
N TYR A 165 -1.38 -5.64 -1.52
CA TYR A 165 -1.21 -4.23 -1.18
C TYR A 165 -1.95 -3.32 -2.14
N TYR A 166 -1.69 -3.41 -3.45
CA TYR A 166 -2.37 -2.56 -4.43
C TYR A 166 -3.83 -2.90 -4.67
N ALA A 167 -4.32 -4.06 -4.21
CA ALA A 167 -5.75 -4.34 -4.19
C ALA A 167 -6.50 -3.56 -3.09
N ARG A 168 -5.80 -2.87 -2.20
CA ARG A 168 -6.40 -2.05 -1.13
C ARG A 168 -6.33 -0.55 -1.37
N PHE A 169 -5.69 -0.12 -2.46
CA PHE A 169 -5.59 1.29 -2.84
C PHE A 169 -6.57 1.58 -3.96
N LEU A 170 -7.32 2.69 -3.85
CA LEU A 170 -8.20 3.16 -4.91
C LEU A 170 -7.37 3.70 -6.08
N VAL A 171 -6.73 2.80 -6.81
CA VAL A 171 -5.83 3.06 -7.94
C VAL A 171 -6.11 2.02 -9.03
N HIS A 172 -5.94 2.41 -10.29
CA HIS A 172 -6.34 1.64 -11.48
C HIS A 172 -5.59 0.33 -11.72
N ASP A 173 -4.43 0.12 -11.11
CA ASP A 173 -3.52 -0.97 -11.49
C ASP A 173 -4.08 -2.37 -11.19
N THR A 174 -4.79 -2.55 -10.08
CA THR A 174 -5.49 -3.81 -9.77
C THR A 174 -6.62 -4.08 -10.75
N TYR A 175 -7.36 -3.04 -11.16
CA TYR A 175 -8.38 -3.16 -12.21
C TYR A 175 -7.77 -3.60 -13.53
N LEU A 176 -6.71 -2.91 -13.99
CA LEU A 176 -5.99 -3.26 -15.21
C LEU A 176 -5.50 -4.72 -15.18
N ALA A 177 -4.86 -5.15 -14.09
CA ALA A 177 -4.37 -6.53 -13.96
C ALA A 177 -5.53 -7.55 -14.06
N THR A 178 -6.69 -7.22 -13.48
CA THR A 178 -7.91 -8.04 -13.54
C THR A 178 -8.48 -8.09 -14.95
N TRP A 179 -8.60 -6.94 -15.63
CA TRP A 179 -9.13 -6.87 -16.98
C TRP A 179 -8.23 -7.56 -17.99
N TYR A 180 -6.93 -7.36 -17.84
CA TYR A 180 -5.90 -8.03 -18.60
C TYR A 180 -5.99 -9.55 -18.47
N LEU A 181 -6.07 -10.07 -17.25
CA LEU A 181 -6.17 -11.51 -17.02
C LEU A 181 -7.50 -12.07 -17.56
N GLY A 182 -8.59 -11.33 -17.42
CA GLY A 182 -9.90 -11.69 -18.00
C GLY A 182 -9.84 -11.79 -19.53
N LEU A 183 -9.26 -10.79 -20.18
CA LEU A 183 -9.02 -10.76 -21.63
C LEU A 183 -8.26 -12.01 -22.08
N MET A 184 -7.19 -12.40 -21.36
CA MET A 184 -6.43 -13.60 -21.67
C MET A 184 -7.25 -14.89 -21.47
N VAL A 185 -7.93 -15.02 -20.33
CA VAL A 185 -8.74 -16.20 -19.99
C VAL A 185 -9.77 -16.46 -21.08
N PHE A 186 -10.55 -15.44 -21.43
CA PHE A 186 -11.65 -15.62 -22.38
C PHE A 186 -11.15 -15.65 -23.83
N GLY A 187 -10.09 -14.91 -24.16
CA GLY A 187 -9.45 -14.98 -25.48
C GLY A 187 -8.88 -16.37 -25.79
N ILE A 188 -8.18 -16.98 -24.83
CA ILE A 188 -7.64 -18.34 -24.95
C ILE A 188 -8.77 -19.38 -25.01
N ARG A 189 -9.82 -19.23 -24.19
CA ARG A 189 -10.98 -20.13 -24.23
C ARG A 189 -11.73 -20.04 -25.56
N TYR A 190 -11.91 -18.85 -26.11
CA TYR A 190 -12.50 -18.69 -27.43
C TYR A 190 -11.61 -19.29 -28.51
N TRP A 191 -10.30 -19.02 -28.48
CA TRP A 191 -9.35 -19.65 -29.38
C TRP A 191 -9.44 -21.18 -29.34
N LYS A 192 -9.55 -21.78 -28.14
CA LYS A 192 -9.66 -23.23 -27.97
C LYS A 192 -11.02 -23.76 -28.40
N TYR A 193 -12.10 -23.24 -27.82
CA TYR A 193 -13.43 -23.84 -27.86
C TYR A 193 -14.40 -23.19 -28.86
N GLY A 194 -14.11 -21.99 -29.36
CA GLY A 194 -14.97 -21.28 -30.31
C GLY A 194 -16.31 -20.82 -29.76
N ARG A 195 -16.49 -20.80 -28.43
CA ARG A 195 -17.77 -20.44 -27.80
C ARG A 195 -18.01 -18.93 -27.88
N THR A 196 -19.13 -18.52 -28.47
CA THR A 196 -19.50 -17.11 -28.66
C THR A 196 -19.48 -16.30 -27.36
N ARG A 197 -19.89 -16.90 -26.23
CA ARG A 197 -19.82 -16.27 -24.90
C ARG A 197 -18.39 -15.86 -24.53
N ASP A 198 -17.40 -16.71 -24.77
CA ASP A 198 -16.01 -16.42 -24.44
C ASP A 198 -15.48 -15.27 -25.35
N PHE A 199 -15.95 -15.17 -26.60
CA PHE A 199 -15.62 -14.03 -27.47
C PHE A 199 -16.19 -12.71 -26.95
N PHE A 200 -17.47 -12.65 -26.58
CA PHE A 200 -18.05 -11.42 -26.03
C PHE A 200 -17.43 -11.03 -24.69
N LEU A 201 -17.05 -11.99 -23.85
CA LEU A 201 -16.28 -11.71 -22.64
C LEU A 201 -14.89 -11.15 -22.98
N THR A 202 -14.22 -11.68 -24.01
CA THR A 202 -12.93 -11.13 -24.51
C THR A 202 -13.09 -9.65 -24.88
N VAL A 203 -14.16 -9.31 -25.59
CA VAL A 203 -14.47 -7.94 -26.02
C VAL A 203 -14.78 -7.03 -24.83
N LEU A 204 -15.59 -7.51 -23.86
CA LEU A 204 -15.90 -6.77 -22.64
C LEU A 204 -14.63 -6.42 -21.86
N PHE A 205 -13.77 -7.41 -21.60
CA PHE A 205 -12.53 -7.19 -20.87
C PHE A 205 -11.52 -6.32 -21.64
N LEU A 206 -11.53 -6.40 -22.98
CA LEU A 206 -10.74 -5.49 -23.82
C LEU A 206 -11.20 -4.04 -23.66
N GLY A 207 -12.51 -3.79 -23.69
CA GLY A 207 -13.08 -2.46 -23.49
C GLY A 207 -12.80 -1.92 -22.08
N LEU A 208 -13.07 -2.72 -21.03
CA LEU A 208 -12.75 -2.35 -19.65
C LEU A 208 -11.26 -2.02 -19.47
N MET A 209 -10.36 -2.80 -20.07
CA MET A 209 -8.93 -2.54 -20.02
C MET A 209 -8.60 -1.18 -20.66
N TYR A 210 -9.16 -0.89 -21.83
CA TYR A 210 -8.94 0.36 -22.57
C TYR A 210 -9.43 1.59 -21.80
N ASP A 211 -10.60 1.46 -21.17
CA ASP A 211 -11.28 2.54 -20.45
C ASP A 211 -10.75 2.75 -19.01
N THR A 212 -9.71 2.01 -18.59
CA THR A 212 -9.18 2.06 -17.23
C THR A 212 -7.98 3.00 -17.06
N LYS A 213 -6.86 2.78 -17.76
CA LYS A 213 -5.66 3.64 -17.64
C LYS A 213 -4.84 3.60 -18.93
N THR A 214 -4.11 4.68 -19.24
CA THR A 214 -3.26 4.82 -20.44
C THR A 214 -2.27 3.67 -20.62
N ASN A 215 -1.84 3.04 -19.53
CA ASN A 215 -0.98 1.87 -19.58
C ASN A 215 -1.63 0.64 -20.23
N SER A 216 -2.93 0.67 -20.55
CA SER A 216 -3.65 -0.37 -21.31
C SER A 216 -3.03 -0.66 -22.68
N TYR A 217 -2.47 0.36 -23.36
CA TYR A 217 -1.78 0.16 -24.64
C TYR A 217 -0.56 -0.74 -24.53
N MET A 218 0.22 -0.63 -23.44
CA MET A 218 1.37 -1.51 -23.18
C MET A 218 0.94 -2.96 -22.96
N HIS A 219 -0.15 -3.14 -22.22
CA HIS A 219 -0.73 -4.47 -21.99
C HIS A 219 -1.21 -5.10 -23.29
N GLY A 220 -1.90 -4.32 -24.13
CA GLY A 220 -2.27 -4.74 -25.48
C GLY A 220 -1.06 -5.08 -26.34
N PHE A 221 0.05 -4.33 -26.24
CA PHE A 221 1.31 -4.66 -26.91
C PHE A 221 1.89 -6.00 -26.41
N ILE A 222 1.94 -6.23 -25.10
CA ILE A 222 2.45 -7.49 -24.54
C ILE A 222 1.62 -8.69 -25.02
N ILE A 223 0.29 -8.62 -24.95
CA ILE A 223 -0.59 -9.70 -25.43
C ILE A 223 -0.47 -9.85 -26.93
N GLY A 224 -0.60 -8.76 -27.68
CA GLY A 224 -0.56 -8.76 -29.14
C GLY A 224 0.75 -9.35 -29.64
N PHE A 225 1.88 -8.93 -29.06
CA PHE A 225 3.18 -9.47 -29.41
C PHE A 225 3.34 -10.93 -28.99
N SER A 226 2.83 -11.33 -27.82
CA SER A 226 2.83 -12.75 -27.41
C SER A 226 2.05 -13.63 -28.39
N ALA A 227 0.91 -13.13 -28.89
CA ALA A 227 0.08 -13.81 -29.89
C ALA A 227 0.77 -13.85 -31.26
N VAL A 228 1.49 -12.80 -31.64
CA VAL A 228 2.33 -12.77 -32.85
C VAL A 228 3.46 -13.79 -32.74
N VAL A 229 4.19 -13.83 -31.62
CA VAL A 229 5.27 -14.81 -31.38
C VAL A 229 4.71 -16.24 -31.46
N TYR A 230 3.55 -16.49 -30.84
CA TYR A 230 2.86 -17.77 -30.97
C TYR A 230 2.53 -18.09 -32.43
N GLY A 231 1.93 -17.15 -33.17
CA GLY A 231 1.57 -17.31 -34.58
C GLY A 231 2.78 -17.57 -35.48
N VAL A 232 3.83 -16.75 -35.36
CA VAL A 232 5.11 -16.94 -36.05
C VAL A 232 5.69 -18.31 -35.73
N GLY A 233 5.69 -18.73 -34.46
CA GLY A 233 6.08 -20.08 -34.06
C GLY A 233 5.33 -21.16 -34.84
N GLN A 234 4.00 -21.04 -34.97
CA GLN A 234 3.21 -21.99 -35.77
C GLN A 234 3.55 -21.96 -37.27
N LEU A 235 3.82 -20.77 -37.83
CA LEU A 235 4.13 -20.60 -39.26
C LEU A 235 5.52 -21.15 -39.62
N VAL A 236 6.46 -21.10 -38.68
CA VAL A 236 7.89 -21.29 -38.94
C VAL A 236 8.35 -22.73 -38.66
N LEU A 237 7.64 -23.49 -37.82
CA LEU A 237 8.11 -24.78 -37.32
C LEU A 237 7.76 -26.00 -38.20
N SER A 238 6.56 -26.12 -38.77
CA SER A 238 6.22 -27.20 -39.73
C SER A 238 5.11 -26.84 -40.71
N ALA A 239 5.08 -27.47 -41.88
CA ALA A 239 4.05 -27.24 -42.90
C ALA A 239 2.64 -27.68 -42.43
N GLU A 240 2.56 -28.67 -41.54
CA GLU A 240 1.32 -29.15 -40.93
C GLU A 240 0.80 -28.16 -39.88
N ALA A 241 1.68 -27.72 -38.97
CA ALA A 241 1.35 -26.72 -37.95
C ALA A 241 0.90 -25.40 -38.60
N ARG A 242 1.61 -24.97 -39.66
CA ARG A 242 1.24 -23.81 -40.47
C ARG A 242 -0.17 -23.92 -41.05
N ARG A 243 -0.49 -25.04 -41.72
CA ARG A 243 -1.82 -25.25 -42.33
C ARG A 243 -2.93 -25.30 -41.27
N ALA A 244 -2.70 -26.02 -40.17
CA ALA A 244 -3.66 -26.11 -39.07
C ALA A 244 -3.90 -24.75 -38.40
N PHE A 245 -2.84 -23.99 -38.15
CA PHE A 245 -2.93 -22.65 -37.58
C PHE A 245 -3.67 -21.69 -38.50
N LEU A 246 -3.32 -21.63 -39.79
CA LEU A 246 -3.98 -20.75 -40.76
C LEU A 246 -5.45 -21.10 -40.93
N ARG A 247 -5.81 -22.38 -41.03
CA ARG A 247 -7.21 -22.82 -41.10
C ARG A 247 -7.99 -22.36 -39.86
N LYS A 248 -7.38 -22.50 -38.69
CA LYS A 248 -8.02 -22.09 -37.45
C LYS A 248 -8.12 -20.58 -37.31
N ALA A 249 -7.06 -19.83 -37.59
CA ALA A 249 -7.00 -18.38 -37.46
C ALA A 249 -7.88 -17.65 -38.48
N LEU A 250 -7.75 -18.02 -39.76
CA LEU A 250 -8.40 -17.34 -40.88
C LEU A 250 -9.75 -17.95 -41.26
N GLY A 251 -10.09 -19.13 -40.73
CA GLY A 251 -11.39 -19.77 -40.89
C GLY A 251 -12.16 -19.78 -39.56
N GLU A 252 -11.85 -20.74 -38.69
CA GLU A 252 -12.67 -21.05 -37.51
C GLU A 252 -12.70 -19.95 -36.42
N ARG A 253 -11.69 -19.09 -36.36
CA ARG A 253 -11.48 -18.07 -35.31
C ARG A 253 -11.29 -16.68 -35.91
N ILE A 254 -11.77 -16.47 -37.14
CA ILE A 254 -11.57 -15.23 -37.90
C ILE A 254 -11.99 -13.98 -37.12
N ALA A 255 -13.06 -14.06 -36.33
CA ALA A 255 -13.54 -12.95 -35.50
C ALA A 255 -12.51 -12.46 -34.47
N LEU A 256 -11.73 -13.36 -33.86
CA LEU A 256 -10.68 -12.97 -32.91
C LEU A 256 -9.48 -12.35 -33.63
N THR A 257 -9.11 -12.89 -34.79
CA THR A 257 -8.03 -12.33 -35.62
C THR A 257 -8.38 -10.94 -36.13
N GLN A 258 -9.62 -10.74 -36.58
CA GLN A 258 -10.14 -9.44 -37.01
C GLN A 258 -10.19 -8.44 -35.84
N LEU A 259 -10.66 -8.85 -34.66
CA LEU A 259 -10.64 -8.02 -33.45
C LEU A 259 -9.22 -7.58 -33.08
N ALA A 260 -8.25 -8.50 -33.10
CA ALA A 260 -6.85 -8.20 -32.82
C ALA A 260 -6.24 -7.23 -33.86
N GLY A 261 -6.57 -7.41 -35.14
CA GLY A 261 -6.14 -6.51 -36.22
C GLY A 261 -6.72 -5.10 -36.05
N LEU A 262 -8.03 -4.99 -35.77
CA LEU A 262 -8.70 -3.70 -35.52
C LEU A 262 -8.10 -2.99 -34.29
N TYR A 263 -7.86 -3.73 -33.22
CA TYR A 263 -7.20 -3.20 -32.03
C TYR A 263 -5.79 -2.65 -32.32
N ALA A 264 -5.00 -3.39 -33.09
CA ALA A 264 -3.65 -2.97 -33.48
C ALA A 264 -3.68 -1.70 -34.34
N LEU A 265 -4.59 -1.63 -35.32
CA LEU A 265 -4.78 -0.46 -36.19
C LEU A 265 -5.23 0.76 -35.40
N PHE A 266 -6.22 0.58 -34.52
CA PHE A 266 -6.73 1.66 -33.67
C PHE A 266 -5.66 2.17 -32.70
N SER A 267 -4.92 1.27 -32.05
CA SER A 267 -3.82 1.64 -31.15
C SER A 267 -2.71 2.39 -31.89
N ALA A 268 -2.34 1.93 -33.10
CA ALA A 268 -1.36 2.59 -33.93
C ALA A 268 -1.84 3.98 -34.39
N ALA A 269 -3.11 4.10 -34.80
CA ALA A 269 -3.71 5.37 -35.19
C ALA A 269 -3.77 6.36 -34.01
N ALA A 270 -4.18 5.92 -32.83
CA ALA A 270 -4.21 6.72 -31.61
C ALA A 270 -2.80 7.22 -31.22
N PHE A 271 -1.80 6.33 -31.27
CA PHE A 271 -0.41 6.66 -30.96
C PHE A 271 0.19 7.65 -31.96
N LEU A 272 -0.01 7.41 -33.26
CA LEU A 272 0.45 8.30 -34.32
C LEU A 272 -0.21 9.68 -34.20
N TRP A 273 -1.54 9.71 -34.02
CA TRP A 273 -2.28 10.97 -33.89
C TRP A 273 -1.84 11.79 -32.68
N ALA A 274 -1.69 11.17 -31.52
CA ALA A 274 -1.24 11.86 -30.31
C ALA A 274 0.21 12.37 -30.45
N ARG A 275 1.08 11.62 -31.11
CA ARG A 275 2.43 12.07 -31.45
C ARG A 275 2.43 13.27 -32.38
N PHE A 276 1.63 13.23 -33.45
CA PHE A 276 1.50 14.38 -34.36
C PHE A 276 0.95 15.61 -33.64
N TYR A 277 -0.06 15.44 -32.77
CA TYR A 277 -0.61 16.51 -31.96
C TYR A 277 0.44 17.11 -31.02
N TYR A 278 1.29 16.27 -30.40
CA TYR A 278 2.37 16.69 -29.52
C TYR A 278 3.45 17.49 -30.29
N GLU A 279 3.99 16.92 -31.36
CA GLU A 279 5.04 17.54 -32.18
C GLU A 279 4.56 18.86 -32.82
N ALA A 280 3.28 18.95 -33.20
CA ALA A 280 2.66 20.11 -33.84
C ALA A 280 2.41 21.30 -32.90
N ASN A 281 1.97 21.03 -31.67
CA ASN A 281 1.41 22.07 -30.79
C ASN A 281 2.32 22.43 -29.62
N LEU A 282 3.30 21.58 -29.27
CA LEU A 282 4.16 21.79 -28.09
C LEU A 282 5.64 22.04 -28.47
N GLY A 283 6.07 21.61 -29.66
CA GLY A 283 7.39 21.91 -30.23
C GLY A 283 8.59 21.26 -29.50
N PRO A 284 9.76 21.16 -30.16
CA PRO A 284 10.98 20.63 -29.54
C PRO A 284 11.62 21.70 -28.64
N GLY A 285 11.03 21.93 -27.47
CA GLY A 285 11.50 22.95 -26.51
C GLY A 285 10.39 23.66 -25.74
N GLY A 286 9.12 23.47 -26.09
CA GLY A 286 7.99 23.92 -25.27
C GLY A 286 7.73 22.97 -24.12
N TYR A 287 8.72 22.80 -23.24
CA TYR A 287 8.57 22.08 -21.99
C TYR A 287 7.56 22.83 -21.12
N TYR A 288 6.31 22.39 -21.10
CA TYR A 288 5.29 22.90 -20.16
C TYR A 288 5.45 22.32 -18.75
N TYR A 289 6.69 22.03 -18.35
CA TYR A 289 7.06 21.72 -16.97
C TYR A 289 8.40 22.37 -16.65
N GLY A 290 8.34 23.66 -16.29
CA GLY A 290 9.36 24.26 -15.44
C GLY A 290 9.42 23.55 -14.08
N PRO A 291 10.49 23.76 -13.29
CA PRO A 291 10.80 22.98 -12.10
C PRO A 291 9.64 23.01 -11.10
N LEU A 292 9.08 21.83 -10.80
CA LEU A 292 8.13 21.57 -9.71
C LEU A 292 7.04 22.65 -9.54
N VAL A 293 6.30 22.92 -10.61
CA VAL A 293 5.07 23.71 -10.52
C VAL A 293 3.91 22.72 -10.28
N THR A 294 3.15 22.95 -9.21
CA THR A 294 2.20 22.01 -8.60
C THR A 294 1.17 21.43 -9.57
N HIS A 295 0.61 20.25 -9.27
CA HIS A 295 -0.53 19.64 -9.99
C HIS A 295 -1.68 20.63 -10.23
N THR A 296 -1.84 21.59 -9.31
CA THR A 296 -2.76 22.71 -9.39
C THR A 296 -2.45 23.70 -10.50
N ASP A 297 -1.23 23.85 -10.98
CA ASP A 297 -0.89 24.80 -12.05
C ASP A 297 -1.12 24.20 -13.45
N TYR A 298 -1.03 22.89 -13.63
CA TYR A 298 -1.56 22.25 -14.84
C TYR A 298 -3.09 22.39 -14.92
N ALA A 299 -3.79 22.20 -13.78
CA ALA A 299 -5.21 22.47 -13.69
C ALA A 299 -5.51 23.98 -13.87
N ASN A 300 -4.82 24.88 -13.17
CA ASN A 300 -5.12 26.32 -13.21
C ASN A 300 -4.71 26.98 -14.54
N ARG A 301 -3.60 26.58 -15.17
CA ARG A 301 -3.12 27.19 -16.44
C ARG A 301 -3.86 26.67 -17.67
N ASN A 302 -4.23 25.38 -17.71
CA ASN A 302 -5.08 24.85 -18.79
C ASN A 302 -6.55 25.24 -18.63
N PHE A 303 -7.01 25.50 -17.40
CA PHE A 303 -8.33 26.07 -17.19
C PHE A 303 -8.37 27.58 -17.48
N GLY A 304 -7.30 28.36 -17.24
CA GLY A 304 -7.36 29.83 -17.22
C GLY A 304 -7.03 30.61 -18.50
N GLY A 305 -6.37 30.03 -19.53
CA GLY A 305 -5.68 30.87 -20.54
C GLY A 305 -6.15 30.82 -21.99
N TRP A 306 -6.64 29.68 -22.49
CA TRP A 306 -6.86 29.50 -23.94
C TRP A 306 -8.27 28.98 -24.31
N ILE A 307 -9.08 28.57 -23.34
CA ILE A 307 -10.37 27.89 -23.59
C ILE A 307 -11.57 28.66 -22.98
N PHE A 308 -11.34 29.82 -22.36
CA PHE A 308 -12.44 30.74 -22.00
C PHE A 308 -12.88 31.67 -23.16
N SER A 309 -12.76 31.23 -24.42
CA SER A 309 -13.65 31.74 -25.47
C SER A 309 -14.65 30.66 -25.83
N SER A 310 -15.89 30.88 -25.43
CA SER A 310 -17.07 30.08 -25.76
C SER A 310 -17.47 30.21 -27.25
N SER A 311 -16.51 30.09 -28.16
CA SER A 311 -16.73 30.33 -29.59
C SER A 311 -16.42 29.09 -30.43
N GLN A 312 -17.26 28.86 -31.45
CA GLN A 312 -17.03 27.88 -32.53
C GLN A 312 -15.68 28.05 -33.26
N GLU A 313 -14.93 29.13 -33.00
CA GLU A 313 -13.70 29.49 -33.71
C GLU A 313 -12.52 28.55 -33.43
N GLY A 314 -12.41 27.98 -32.22
CA GLY A 314 -11.32 27.05 -31.87
C GLY A 314 -11.31 25.76 -32.72
N TYR A 315 -12.48 25.27 -33.13
CA TYR A 315 -12.62 24.10 -33.99
C TYR A 315 -12.27 24.40 -35.46
N SER A 316 -12.60 25.61 -35.92
CA SER A 316 -12.25 26.06 -37.28
C SER A 316 -10.73 26.18 -37.46
N ASN A 317 -10.00 26.52 -36.39
CA ASN A 317 -8.54 26.67 -36.42
C ASN A 317 -7.80 25.32 -36.48
N ALA A 318 -8.32 24.25 -35.86
CA ALA A 318 -7.72 22.91 -35.95
C ALA A 318 -7.87 22.28 -37.34
N ALA A 319 -9.04 22.43 -37.97
CA ALA A 319 -9.27 21.99 -39.34
C ALA A 319 -8.45 22.82 -40.34
N ARG A 320 -8.40 24.14 -40.16
CA ARG A 320 -7.59 25.04 -41.00
C ARG A 320 -6.09 24.76 -40.86
N TRP A 321 -5.61 24.54 -39.64
CA TRP A 321 -4.23 24.11 -39.36
C TRP A 321 -3.89 22.78 -40.05
N PHE A 322 -4.80 21.80 -40.00
CA PHE A 322 -4.62 20.50 -40.67
C PHE A 322 -4.46 20.66 -42.18
N PHE A 323 -5.29 21.50 -42.82
CA PHE A 323 -5.19 21.79 -44.25
C PHE A 323 -3.97 22.66 -44.60
N GLU A 324 -3.56 23.58 -43.73
CA GLU A 324 -2.37 24.43 -43.91
C GLU A 324 -1.04 23.66 -43.74
N HIS A 325 -1.02 22.61 -42.92
CA HIS A 325 0.17 21.78 -42.66
C HIS A 325 0.16 20.47 -43.47
N TRP A 326 -0.90 20.21 -44.24
CA TRP A 326 -1.06 19.08 -45.16
C TRP A 326 0.12 18.92 -46.14
N GLY A 327 0.71 20.03 -46.58
CA GLY A 327 1.87 20.03 -47.49
C GLY A 327 3.22 19.72 -46.83
N LYS A 328 3.30 19.65 -45.49
CA LYS A 328 4.57 19.48 -44.74
C LYS A 328 4.83 18.02 -44.32
N PHE A 329 3.91 17.09 -44.60
CA PHE A 329 4.13 15.66 -44.40
C PHE A 329 5.22 15.14 -45.35
N SER A 330 6.42 14.87 -44.83
CA SER A 330 7.49 14.23 -45.60
C SER A 330 7.09 12.86 -46.16
N THR A 331 7.77 12.43 -47.23
CA THR A 331 7.53 11.19 -47.98
C THR A 331 7.53 9.92 -47.10
N GLY A 332 8.23 9.92 -45.96
CA GLY A 332 8.21 8.81 -44.99
C GLY A 332 6.89 8.67 -44.24
N TYR A 333 6.17 9.77 -44.00
CA TYR A 333 4.88 9.78 -43.31
C TYR A 333 3.74 9.31 -44.21
N TRP A 334 3.82 9.62 -45.50
CA TRP A 334 2.94 9.04 -46.52
C TRP A 334 3.12 7.54 -46.63
N LEU A 335 4.34 7.03 -46.56
CA LEU A 335 4.60 5.59 -46.62
C LEU A 335 4.01 4.83 -45.43
N VAL A 336 4.00 5.38 -44.22
CA VAL A 336 3.39 4.72 -43.05
C VAL A 336 1.86 4.76 -43.09
N PHE A 337 1.27 5.90 -43.46
CA PHE A 337 -0.19 6.01 -43.62
C PHE A 337 -0.70 5.13 -44.78
N ILE A 338 0.01 5.14 -45.92
CA ILE A 338 -0.26 4.24 -47.04
C ILE A 338 -0.01 2.79 -46.62
N PHE A 339 1.02 2.47 -45.82
CA PHE A 339 1.24 1.12 -45.32
C PHE A 339 0.13 0.64 -44.38
N VAL A 340 -0.42 1.51 -43.52
CA VAL A 340 -1.57 1.20 -42.65
C VAL A 340 -2.84 1.02 -43.47
N CYS A 341 -3.09 1.89 -44.46
CA CYS A 341 -4.23 1.77 -45.37
C CYS A 341 -4.12 0.57 -46.30
N VAL A 342 -2.93 0.27 -46.81
CA VAL A 342 -2.63 -0.90 -47.65
C VAL A 342 -2.65 -2.16 -46.80
N ALA A 343 -2.16 -2.17 -45.56
CA ALA A 343 -2.30 -3.31 -44.65
C ALA A 343 -3.77 -3.57 -44.30
N PHE A 344 -4.56 -2.51 -44.08
CA PHE A 344 -6.01 -2.61 -43.90
C PHE A 344 -6.71 -3.15 -45.15
N LEU A 345 -6.38 -2.64 -46.34
CA LEU A 345 -6.93 -3.10 -47.63
C LEU A 345 -6.43 -4.49 -48.03
N VAL A 346 -5.21 -4.88 -47.63
CA VAL A 346 -4.64 -6.23 -47.84
C VAL A 346 -5.27 -7.21 -46.86
N VAL A 347 -5.52 -6.83 -45.60
CA VAL A 347 -6.30 -7.64 -44.66
C VAL A 347 -7.73 -7.80 -45.18
N MET A 348 -8.40 -6.73 -45.60
CA MET A 348 -9.75 -6.79 -46.20
C MET A 348 -9.78 -7.56 -47.53
N GLY A 349 -8.73 -7.46 -48.34
CA GLY A 349 -8.56 -8.18 -49.61
C GLY A 349 -8.27 -9.67 -49.41
N LEU A 350 -7.44 -10.03 -48.44
CA LEU A 350 -7.18 -11.41 -48.02
C LEU A 350 -8.42 -12.05 -47.36
N LEU A 351 -9.25 -11.24 -46.70
CA LEU A 351 -10.53 -11.66 -46.12
C LEU A 351 -11.63 -11.87 -47.19
N ARG A 352 -11.61 -11.14 -48.31
CA ARG A 352 -12.44 -11.43 -49.49
C ARG A 352 -11.94 -12.63 -50.30
N GLY A 353 -10.64 -12.90 -50.27
CA GLY A 353 -9.99 -13.94 -51.08
C GLY A 353 -9.96 -15.35 -50.49
N SER A 354 -10.51 -15.58 -49.30
CA SER A 354 -10.41 -16.87 -48.58
C SER A 354 -11.37 -17.97 -49.06
N ARG A 355 -11.82 -17.94 -50.33
CA ARG A 355 -12.19 -19.16 -51.07
C ARG A 355 -10.93 -19.78 -51.67
N TRP A 356 -9.95 -20.14 -50.84
CA TRP A 356 -8.81 -20.92 -51.28
C TRP A 356 -9.04 -22.39 -50.95
N GLY A 357 -9.77 -23.04 -51.84
CA GLY A 357 -10.01 -24.47 -51.77
C GLY A 357 -11.33 -24.87 -52.41
N ASP A 358 -11.44 -24.71 -53.72
CA ASP A 358 -12.15 -25.66 -54.58
C ASP A 358 -11.46 -25.69 -55.93
N GLY A 359 -10.53 -26.63 -56.08
CA GLY A 359 -10.05 -27.03 -57.39
C GLY A 359 -11.14 -27.88 -58.06
N GLY A 360 -11.79 -27.35 -59.09
CA GLY A 360 -12.78 -28.11 -59.85
C GLY A 360 -13.64 -27.30 -60.84
N ALA A 361 -13.03 -26.80 -61.92
CA ALA A 361 -13.58 -26.47 -63.25
C ALA A 361 -14.75 -25.43 -63.43
N PRO A 362 -14.81 -24.74 -64.61
CA PRO A 362 -15.68 -23.58 -64.84
C PRO A 362 -16.97 -23.92 -65.62
N LYS A 363 -18.06 -23.15 -65.44
CA LYS A 363 -18.90 -22.53 -66.50
C LYS A 363 -20.26 -22.03 -65.98
N SER A 364 -20.78 -21.06 -66.74
CA SER A 364 -22.09 -20.40 -66.74
C SER A 364 -22.37 -19.41 -65.62
N ALA A 365 -22.24 -18.12 -65.96
CA ALA A 365 -23.07 -17.06 -65.40
C ALA A 365 -24.54 -17.32 -65.75
N PRO A 366 -25.47 -16.91 -64.87
CA PRO A 366 -26.40 -15.87 -65.32
C PRO A 366 -26.57 -14.75 -64.28
N GLU A 367 -26.49 -13.53 -64.83
CA GLU A 367 -27.26 -12.29 -64.60
C GLU A 367 -27.61 -11.72 -63.20
N PRO A 368 -27.82 -10.38 -63.13
CA PRO A 368 -27.49 -9.57 -61.98
C PRO A 368 -28.76 -9.10 -61.23
N ASP A 369 -29.04 -9.69 -60.06
CA ASP A 369 -30.13 -9.18 -59.21
C ASP A 369 -29.81 -9.14 -57.71
N VAL A 370 -28.52 -9.05 -57.35
CA VAL A 370 -28.11 -8.99 -55.94
C VAL A 370 -27.01 -7.95 -55.71
N ALA A 371 -27.25 -6.71 -56.12
CA ALA A 371 -26.30 -5.61 -55.90
C ALA A 371 -26.36 -5.01 -54.47
N LEU A 372 -27.39 -5.33 -53.66
CA LEU A 372 -27.47 -4.88 -52.26
C LEU A 372 -27.27 -5.98 -51.21
N ALA A 373 -27.47 -7.26 -51.54
CA ALA A 373 -27.28 -8.32 -50.53
C ALA A 373 -25.81 -8.74 -50.38
N GLY A 374 -24.90 -8.41 -51.31
CA GLY A 374 -23.47 -8.70 -51.17
C GLY A 374 -22.81 -8.04 -49.94
N PRO A 375 -22.98 -6.72 -49.72
CA PRO A 375 -22.51 -6.05 -48.51
C PRO A 375 -23.25 -6.50 -47.25
N ILE A 376 -24.57 -6.70 -47.32
CA ILE A 376 -25.39 -7.11 -46.17
C ILE A 376 -25.04 -8.54 -45.75
N ASN A 377 -24.89 -9.47 -46.68
CA ASN A 377 -24.47 -10.85 -46.39
C ASN A 377 -23.03 -10.90 -45.87
N ALA A 378 -22.11 -10.08 -46.38
CA ALA A 378 -20.77 -9.95 -45.82
C ALA A 378 -20.78 -9.36 -44.38
N ILE A 379 -21.68 -8.43 -44.08
CA ILE A 379 -21.89 -7.87 -42.73
C ILE A 379 -22.52 -8.93 -41.81
N LEU A 380 -23.51 -9.70 -42.31
CA LEU A 380 -24.16 -10.79 -41.58
C LEU A 380 -23.22 -11.98 -41.35
N GLU A 381 -22.27 -12.24 -42.25
CA GLU A 381 -21.22 -13.27 -42.05
C GLU A 381 -20.21 -12.85 -40.96
N HIS A 382 -20.05 -11.55 -40.72
CA HIS A 382 -19.18 -10.98 -39.70
C HIS A 382 -19.92 -10.28 -38.56
N TRP A 383 -21.18 -10.65 -38.32
CA TRP A 383 -22.08 -10.02 -37.34
C TRP A 383 -21.48 -9.91 -35.92
N MET A 384 -20.68 -10.90 -35.52
CA MET A 384 -19.97 -10.90 -34.23
C MET A 384 -19.04 -9.71 -34.10
N ILE A 385 -18.35 -9.31 -35.17
CA ILE A 385 -17.44 -8.15 -35.17
C ILE A 385 -18.21 -6.86 -35.13
N LEU A 386 -19.30 -6.76 -35.88
CA LEU A 386 -20.15 -5.58 -35.84
C LEU A 386 -20.67 -5.35 -34.42
N LEU A 387 -21.18 -6.40 -33.77
CA LEU A 387 -21.62 -6.33 -32.37
C LEU A 387 -20.46 -6.06 -31.40
N SER A 388 -19.26 -6.57 -31.65
CA SER A 388 -18.10 -6.27 -30.82
C SER A 388 -17.59 -4.85 -30.97
N LEU A 389 -17.58 -4.31 -32.19
CA LEU A 389 -17.26 -2.92 -32.45
C LEU A 389 -18.31 -2.01 -31.83
N VAL A 390 -19.59 -2.32 -32.04
CA VAL A 390 -20.69 -1.61 -31.37
C VAL A 390 -20.55 -1.71 -29.86
N GLY A 391 -20.23 -2.87 -29.29
CA GLY A 391 -20.07 -3.06 -27.85
C GLY A 391 -18.85 -2.34 -27.27
N LEU A 392 -17.70 -2.35 -27.96
CA LEU A 392 -16.47 -1.69 -27.53
C LEU A 392 -16.57 -0.18 -27.69
N VAL A 393 -17.09 0.30 -28.83
CA VAL A 393 -17.39 1.72 -29.05
C VAL A 393 -18.47 2.18 -28.09
N PHE A 394 -19.52 1.38 -27.86
CA PHE A 394 -20.55 1.72 -26.88
C PHE A 394 -19.95 1.83 -25.49
N LEU A 395 -19.13 0.87 -25.03
CA LEU A 395 -18.54 0.93 -23.69
C LEU A 395 -17.62 2.15 -23.55
N TYR A 396 -16.74 2.39 -24.54
CA TYR A 396 -15.88 3.56 -24.59
C TYR A 396 -16.70 4.86 -24.56
N CYS A 397 -17.66 5.00 -25.48
CA CYS A 397 -18.53 6.16 -25.56
C CYS A 397 -19.30 6.32 -24.25
N PHE A 398 -19.96 5.29 -23.76
CA PHE A 398 -20.76 5.31 -22.53
C PHE A 398 -19.93 5.75 -21.33
N LEU A 399 -18.70 5.24 -21.15
CA LEU A 399 -17.88 5.60 -20.00
C LEU A 399 -17.22 6.98 -20.15
N PHE A 400 -16.57 7.27 -21.29
CA PHE A 400 -15.87 8.54 -21.50
C PHE A 400 -16.80 9.74 -21.68
N THR A 401 -18.01 9.53 -22.19
CA THR A 401 -19.04 10.58 -22.24
C THR A 401 -19.86 10.68 -20.96
N THR A 402 -19.56 9.85 -19.94
CA THR A 402 -20.32 9.81 -18.68
C THR A 402 -21.80 9.58 -18.94
N MET A 403 -22.09 8.41 -19.48
CA MET A 403 -23.43 7.95 -19.88
C MET A 403 -24.09 8.88 -20.90
N PHE A 404 -23.33 9.34 -21.89
CA PHE A 404 -23.75 10.28 -22.96
C PHE A 404 -24.07 11.69 -22.51
N ALA A 405 -23.79 12.05 -21.26
CA ALA A 405 -23.95 13.41 -20.76
C ALA A 405 -22.98 14.40 -21.43
N ASN A 406 -21.77 13.95 -21.79
CA ASN A 406 -20.72 14.77 -22.40
C ASN A 406 -20.23 14.21 -23.76
N PRO A 407 -20.81 14.66 -24.90
CA PRO A 407 -20.40 14.15 -26.20
C PRO A 407 -18.94 14.48 -26.56
N LEU A 408 -18.33 15.52 -25.96
CA LEU A 408 -16.92 15.87 -26.19
C LEU A 408 -15.95 14.82 -25.63
N GLY A 409 -16.38 14.03 -24.65
CA GLY A 409 -15.60 12.96 -24.05
C GLY A 409 -15.11 11.92 -25.06
N MET A 410 -15.81 11.74 -26.20
CA MET A 410 -15.41 10.79 -27.24
C MET A 410 -14.06 11.16 -27.89
N VAL A 411 -13.83 12.46 -28.13
CA VAL A 411 -12.62 12.96 -28.81
C VAL A 411 -11.53 13.30 -27.78
N GLN A 412 -11.92 13.86 -26.64
CA GLN A 412 -11.01 14.16 -25.53
C GLN A 412 -10.38 12.88 -24.96
N GLY A 413 -11.15 11.79 -24.85
CA GLY A 413 -10.71 10.53 -24.27
C GLY A 413 -9.52 9.87 -24.97
N VAL A 414 -9.38 9.94 -26.30
CA VAL A 414 -8.18 9.43 -26.98
C VAL A 414 -7.05 10.46 -26.99
N ARG A 415 -7.39 11.73 -27.26
CA ARG A 415 -6.40 12.81 -27.43
C ARG A 415 -5.65 13.07 -26.14
N ASP A 416 -6.41 13.47 -25.14
CA ASP A 416 -5.90 14.04 -23.90
C ASP A 416 -5.22 12.93 -23.09
N TYR A 417 -5.74 11.70 -23.18
CA TYR A 417 -5.21 10.52 -22.53
C TYR A 417 -3.85 10.08 -23.06
N VAL A 418 -3.69 9.97 -24.39
CA VAL A 418 -2.41 9.56 -24.97
C VAL A 418 -1.41 10.71 -24.90
N SER A 419 -1.84 11.96 -25.09
CA SER A 419 -0.97 13.14 -24.90
C SER A 419 -0.45 13.26 -23.46
N TYR A 420 -1.28 12.99 -22.46
CA TYR A 420 -0.85 12.94 -21.06
C TYR A 420 0.20 11.84 -20.84
N TRP A 421 0.03 10.66 -21.44
CA TRP A 421 1.00 9.57 -21.32
C TRP A 421 2.36 9.93 -21.93
N PHE A 422 2.39 10.62 -23.07
CA PHE A 422 3.66 11.14 -23.63
C PHE A 422 4.33 12.13 -22.67
N GLY A 423 3.58 13.14 -22.21
CA GLY A 423 4.11 14.13 -21.26
C GLY A 423 4.60 13.52 -19.94
N ALA A 424 3.90 12.51 -19.41
CA ALA A 424 4.29 11.82 -18.19
C ALA A 424 5.62 11.06 -18.33
N ASN A 425 5.88 10.45 -19.50
CA ASN A 425 7.12 9.72 -19.76
C ASN A 425 8.34 10.63 -20.01
N GLU A 426 8.13 11.90 -20.34
CA GLU A 426 9.20 12.90 -20.38
C GLU A 426 9.56 13.43 -18.97
N THR A 427 8.66 13.30 -17.99
CA THR A 427 8.90 13.73 -16.60
C THR A 427 9.47 12.60 -15.75
N HIS A 428 10.70 12.73 -15.27
CA HIS A 428 11.29 11.81 -14.29
C HIS A 428 10.72 12.05 -12.89
N ARG A 429 9.52 11.52 -12.60
CA ARG A 429 8.88 11.62 -11.26
C ARG A 429 9.70 10.95 -10.15
N LEU A 430 10.40 9.87 -10.48
CA LEU A 430 11.25 9.11 -9.58
C LEU A 430 12.59 8.80 -10.25
N ALA A 431 13.71 9.19 -9.62
CA ALA A 431 15.03 8.78 -10.12
C ALA A 431 15.15 7.25 -10.03
N GLY A 432 15.45 6.60 -11.15
CA GLY A 432 15.29 5.14 -11.25
C GLY A 432 15.92 4.57 -12.51
N GLY A 433 16.74 3.53 -12.39
CA GLY A 433 17.33 2.84 -13.53
C GLY A 433 16.45 1.67 -13.95
N PRO A 434 16.86 0.88 -14.95
CA PRO A 434 16.14 -0.32 -15.34
C PRO A 434 15.87 -1.29 -14.18
N ASP A 435 16.61 -1.18 -13.08
CA ASP A 435 16.61 -2.03 -11.92
C ASP A 435 15.63 -1.67 -10.80
N TYR A 436 14.95 -0.52 -10.90
CA TYR A 436 14.02 -0.02 -9.86
C TYR A 436 13.03 -1.08 -9.36
N TYR A 437 12.40 -1.82 -10.27
CA TYR A 437 11.39 -2.82 -9.93
C TYR A 437 11.99 -4.16 -9.47
N TYR A 438 13.21 -4.51 -9.90
CA TYR A 438 13.79 -5.83 -9.62
C TYR A 438 14.05 -6.04 -8.14
N TYR A 439 14.66 -5.06 -7.47
CA TYR A 439 14.95 -5.17 -6.04
C TYR A 439 13.67 -5.24 -5.21
N ARG A 440 12.64 -4.46 -5.57
CA ARG A 440 11.36 -4.45 -4.86
C ARG A 440 10.63 -5.78 -5.03
N LEU A 441 10.56 -6.30 -6.24
CA LEU A 441 9.97 -7.63 -6.47
C LEU A 441 10.76 -8.74 -5.74
N LEU A 442 12.08 -8.62 -5.61
CA LEU A 442 12.89 -9.53 -4.77
C LEU A 442 12.61 -9.37 -3.26
N LEU A 443 12.17 -8.21 -2.80
CA LEU A 443 11.85 -7.96 -1.38
C LEU A 443 10.43 -8.40 -1.00
N TYR A 444 9.50 -8.40 -1.95
CA TYR A 444 8.08 -8.64 -1.69
C TYR A 444 7.52 -9.90 -2.38
N ASP A 445 7.94 -10.22 -3.60
CA ASP A 445 7.45 -11.37 -4.38
C ASP A 445 8.61 -12.32 -4.77
N PHE A 446 9.46 -12.62 -3.79
CA PHE A 446 10.66 -13.44 -4.00
C PHE A 446 10.35 -14.85 -4.49
N THR A 447 9.21 -15.45 -4.12
CA THR A 447 8.82 -16.77 -4.63
C THR A 447 8.59 -16.72 -6.13
N GLY A 448 7.90 -15.68 -6.61
CA GLY A 448 7.70 -15.41 -8.03
C GLY A 448 9.03 -15.21 -8.78
N MET A 449 9.94 -14.43 -8.21
CA MET A 449 11.25 -14.15 -8.81
C MET A 449 12.17 -15.38 -8.88
N ILE A 450 12.27 -16.15 -7.79
CA ILE A 450 13.06 -17.39 -7.77
C ILE A 450 12.52 -18.38 -8.80
N LEU A 451 11.19 -18.52 -8.86
CA LEU A 451 10.54 -19.47 -9.75
C LEU A 451 10.47 -19.01 -11.21
N LEU A 452 10.69 -17.74 -11.52
CA LEU A 452 10.93 -17.30 -12.90
C LEU A 452 12.16 -17.99 -13.48
N VAL A 453 13.29 -17.94 -12.77
CA VAL A 453 14.55 -18.54 -13.21
C VAL A 453 14.39 -20.06 -13.29
N VAL A 454 13.85 -20.68 -12.24
CA VAL A 454 13.57 -22.13 -12.24
C VAL A 454 12.63 -22.51 -13.38
N GLY A 455 11.58 -21.72 -13.64
CA GLY A 455 10.61 -21.97 -14.71
C GLY A 455 11.23 -21.89 -16.10
N ILE A 456 12.03 -20.86 -16.39
CA ILE A 456 12.74 -20.74 -17.67
C ILE A 456 13.66 -21.94 -17.89
N LEU A 457 14.46 -22.29 -16.88
CA LEU A 457 15.36 -23.45 -16.96
C LEU A 457 14.56 -24.75 -17.13
N TRP A 458 13.52 -24.94 -16.31
CA TRP A 458 12.67 -26.13 -16.32
C TRP A 458 12.00 -26.37 -17.68
N PHE A 459 11.42 -25.32 -18.26
CA PHE A 459 10.70 -25.45 -19.52
C PHE A 459 11.64 -25.45 -20.74
N CYS A 460 12.65 -24.58 -20.79
CA CYS A 460 13.53 -24.44 -21.96
C CYS A 460 14.66 -25.48 -21.99
N LEU A 461 15.31 -25.81 -20.87
CA LEU A 461 16.36 -26.84 -20.86
C LEU A 461 15.78 -28.24 -21.09
N ALA A 462 14.55 -28.51 -20.64
CA ALA A 462 13.87 -29.76 -20.98
C ALA A 462 13.68 -29.90 -22.51
N GLN A 463 13.35 -28.82 -23.22
CA GLN A 463 13.26 -28.84 -24.68
C GLN A 463 14.62 -29.05 -25.36
N LEU A 464 15.69 -28.46 -24.81
CA LEU A 464 17.06 -28.70 -25.28
C LEU A 464 17.45 -30.16 -25.11
N TRP A 465 17.29 -30.69 -23.89
CA TRP A 465 17.63 -32.07 -23.56
C TRP A 465 16.87 -33.07 -24.43
N GLU A 466 15.57 -32.88 -24.62
CA GLU A 466 14.78 -33.71 -25.53
C GLU A 466 15.27 -33.59 -26.98
N SER A 467 15.62 -32.38 -27.44
CA SER A 467 16.15 -32.19 -28.79
C SER A 467 17.50 -32.88 -29.02
N PHE A 468 18.31 -33.08 -27.96
CA PHE A 468 19.57 -33.84 -28.02
C PHE A 468 19.37 -35.36 -27.89
N THR A 469 18.33 -35.80 -27.16
CA THR A 469 18.11 -37.22 -26.84
C THR A 469 17.14 -37.93 -27.77
N SER A 470 16.28 -37.19 -28.49
CA SER A 470 15.41 -37.77 -29.51
C SER A 470 16.23 -38.15 -30.75
N ARG A 471 16.46 -39.45 -30.96
CA ARG A 471 16.97 -39.98 -32.24
C ARG A 471 15.98 -39.61 -33.36
N PRO A 472 16.44 -39.07 -34.51
CA PRO A 472 15.55 -38.86 -35.64
C PRO A 472 14.97 -40.21 -36.06
N ALA A 473 13.64 -40.30 -36.13
CA ALA A 473 12.99 -41.46 -36.72
C ALA A 473 13.44 -41.58 -38.19
N PRO A 474 13.81 -42.77 -38.68
CA PRO A 474 14.14 -42.94 -40.09
C PRO A 474 12.92 -42.53 -40.92
N ALA A 475 13.09 -41.53 -41.78
CA ALA A 475 12.04 -41.07 -42.67
C ALA A 475 11.58 -42.23 -43.55
N LYS A 476 10.33 -42.68 -43.38
CA LYS A 476 9.70 -43.58 -44.34
C LYS A 476 9.46 -42.81 -45.63
N GLY A 477 10.27 -43.12 -46.64
CA GLY A 477 9.96 -42.87 -48.05
C GLY A 477 10.22 -41.44 -48.53
N ARG A 478 11.50 -41.08 -48.71
CA ARG A 478 12.01 -40.29 -49.85
C ARG A 478 13.54 -40.23 -49.74
N GLN A 479 14.22 -40.99 -50.58
CA GLN A 479 15.65 -40.84 -50.79
C GLN A 479 15.89 -39.53 -51.56
N GLY A 480 16.85 -38.73 -51.09
CA GLY A 480 17.32 -37.53 -51.78
C GLY A 480 16.85 -36.22 -51.16
N GLU A 481 17.35 -35.91 -49.97
CA GLU A 481 17.83 -34.56 -49.59
C GLU A 481 18.37 -34.64 -48.15
N ALA A 482 19.69 -34.76 -48.03
CA ALA A 482 20.39 -34.70 -46.76
C ALA A 482 20.46 -33.23 -46.29
N GLY A 483 19.33 -32.69 -45.83
CA GLY A 483 19.31 -31.49 -45.01
C GLY A 483 19.45 -31.87 -43.54
N GLY A 484 20.66 -31.83 -42.99
CA GLY A 484 20.88 -31.97 -41.54
C GLY A 484 20.12 -30.88 -40.75
N PRO A 485 20.04 -30.93 -39.40
CA PRO A 485 19.34 -29.91 -38.60
C PRO A 485 19.98 -28.49 -38.63
N ALA A 486 21.17 -28.34 -39.23
CA ALA A 486 21.94 -27.09 -39.27
C ALA A 486 21.33 -25.94 -40.12
N PRO A 487 20.73 -26.17 -41.31
CA PRO A 487 20.15 -25.09 -42.13
C PRO A 487 18.89 -24.50 -41.51
N ALA A 488 18.07 -25.32 -40.84
CA ALA A 488 16.88 -24.85 -40.13
C ALA A 488 17.26 -24.01 -38.90
N PHE A 489 18.25 -24.46 -38.13
CA PHE A 489 18.78 -23.68 -37.00
C PHE A 489 19.35 -22.33 -37.43
N LEU A 490 20.17 -22.29 -38.49
CA LEU A 490 20.73 -21.05 -39.03
C LEU A 490 19.64 -20.14 -39.62
N TYR A 491 18.61 -20.72 -40.25
CA TYR A 491 17.44 -19.99 -40.75
C TYR A 491 16.61 -19.38 -39.60
N TYR A 492 16.36 -20.13 -38.52
CA TYR A 492 15.63 -19.65 -37.35
C TYR A 492 16.44 -18.65 -36.51
N LEU A 493 17.76 -18.83 -36.44
CA LEU A 493 18.68 -17.87 -35.84
C LEU A 493 18.72 -16.58 -36.68
N GLY A 494 18.69 -16.68 -38.01
CA GLY A 494 18.58 -15.54 -38.92
C GLY A 494 17.28 -14.75 -38.71
N TRP A 495 16.12 -15.42 -38.69
CA TRP A 495 14.84 -14.77 -38.40
C TRP A 495 14.71 -14.25 -36.97
N PHE A 496 15.38 -14.88 -36.00
CA PHE A 496 15.49 -14.39 -34.63
C PHE A 496 16.33 -13.13 -34.54
N LEU A 497 17.52 -13.12 -35.17
CA LEU A 497 18.38 -11.95 -35.21
C LEU A 497 17.68 -10.82 -35.95
N VAL A 498 16.97 -11.10 -37.04
CA VAL A 498 16.11 -10.12 -37.72
C VAL A 498 14.96 -9.67 -36.82
N GLY A 499 14.27 -10.56 -36.11
CA GLY A 499 13.17 -10.20 -35.20
C GLY A 499 13.62 -9.43 -33.96
N LEU A 500 14.80 -9.74 -33.43
CA LEU A 500 15.45 -9.05 -32.31
C LEU A 500 15.97 -7.69 -32.77
N VAL A 501 16.59 -7.62 -33.94
CA VAL A 501 17.02 -6.37 -34.59
C VAL A 501 15.81 -5.52 -34.96
N LEU A 502 14.72 -6.09 -35.48
CA LEU A 502 13.47 -5.39 -35.74
C LEU A 502 12.78 -4.97 -34.46
N PHE A 503 12.80 -5.77 -33.40
CA PHE A 503 12.29 -5.37 -32.08
C PHE A 503 13.11 -4.21 -31.52
N TRP A 504 14.44 -4.27 -31.59
CA TRP A 504 15.32 -3.18 -31.17
C TRP A 504 15.22 -1.96 -32.08
N ILE A 505 15.05 -2.13 -33.39
CA ILE A 505 14.82 -1.05 -34.35
C ILE A 505 13.45 -0.44 -34.09
N VAL A 506 12.41 -1.21 -33.82
CA VAL A 506 11.07 -0.70 -33.49
C VAL A 506 11.12 0.02 -32.14
N ILE A 507 11.79 -0.54 -31.13
CA ILE A 507 12.05 0.16 -29.85
C ILE A 507 12.84 1.44 -30.09
N TYR A 508 13.86 1.41 -30.96
CA TYR A 508 14.72 2.56 -31.27
C TYR A 508 14.04 3.58 -32.21
N LEU A 509 13.10 3.18 -33.05
CA LEU A 509 12.33 4.08 -33.92
C LEU A 509 11.13 4.68 -33.19
N LEU A 510 10.48 3.89 -32.32
CA LEU A 510 9.37 4.34 -31.48
C LEU A 510 9.86 5.16 -30.29
N PHE A 511 11.02 4.83 -29.71
CA PHE A 511 11.51 5.43 -28.47
C PHE A 511 12.95 5.98 -28.57
N GLY A 512 13.72 5.70 -29.61
CA GLY A 512 15.16 6.02 -29.65
C GLY A 512 15.52 7.50 -29.75
N ARG A 513 14.59 8.38 -30.17
CA ARG A 513 14.79 9.84 -30.10
C ARG A 513 14.51 10.41 -28.70
N GLU A 514 13.57 9.78 -27.97
CA GLU A 514 13.22 10.05 -26.56
C GLU A 514 14.20 9.38 -25.58
N MET A 515 14.89 8.32 -26.02
CA MET A 515 15.99 7.66 -25.30
C MET A 515 17.28 8.50 -25.27
N LYS A 516 17.22 9.80 -25.61
CA LYS A 516 18.31 10.76 -25.34
C LYS A 516 18.64 10.86 -23.84
N TYR A 517 17.67 10.55 -22.98
CA TYR A 517 17.79 10.63 -21.52
C TYR A 517 18.17 9.30 -20.85
N VAL A 518 18.56 8.28 -21.64
CA VAL A 518 19.20 7.03 -21.17
C VAL A 518 20.63 7.26 -20.65
N ALA A 519 21.10 8.52 -20.64
CA ALA A 519 22.35 8.94 -20.01
C ALA A 519 22.25 8.95 -18.47
N VAL A 520 21.94 7.81 -17.85
CA VAL A 520 22.53 7.51 -16.53
C VAL A 520 23.93 6.97 -16.82
N PRO A 521 24.99 7.46 -16.16
CA PRO A 521 26.36 7.05 -16.42
C PRO A 521 26.62 5.67 -15.81
N HIS A 522 25.95 4.64 -16.30
CA HIS A 522 26.46 3.29 -16.11
C HIS A 522 27.55 3.06 -17.16
N PRO A 523 28.73 2.53 -16.78
CA PRO A 523 29.72 2.15 -17.77
C PRO A 523 29.03 1.22 -18.77
N PRO A 524 29.20 1.45 -20.09
CA PRO A 524 28.60 0.59 -21.10
C PRO A 524 28.96 -0.84 -20.75
N MET A 525 27.94 -1.72 -20.67
CA MET A 525 28.17 -3.13 -20.43
C MET A 525 29.30 -3.58 -21.36
N PRO A 526 30.40 -4.15 -20.82
CA PRO A 526 31.53 -4.56 -21.63
C PRO A 526 31.03 -5.38 -22.83
N LYS A 527 31.49 -5.07 -24.04
CA LYS A 527 30.98 -5.68 -25.29
C LYS A 527 30.98 -7.22 -25.23
N TRP A 528 31.89 -7.82 -24.46
CA TRP A 528 31.92 -9.27 -24.23
C TRP A 528 30.75 -9.78 -23.37
N LYS A 529 30.28 -9.02 -22.35
CA LYS A 529 29.07 -9.38 -21.58
C LYS A 529 27.84 -9.32 -22.47
N VAL A 530 27.73 -8.30 -23.33
CA VAL A 530 26.65 -8.19 -24.33
C VAL A 530 26.71 -9.38 -25.30
N GLY A 531 27.90 -9.74 -25.78
CA GLY A 531 28.11 -10.94 -26.60
C GLY A 531 27.68 -12.23 -25.90
N LEU A 532 28.03 -12.38 -24.61
CA LEU A 532 27.67 -13.55 -23.80
C LEU A 532 26.14 -13.66 -23.59
N TRP A 533 25.47 -12.55 -23.26
CA TRP A 533 24.01 -12.49 -23.11
C TRP A 533 23.30 -12.74 -24.45
N THR A 534 23.84 -12.24 -25.56
CA THR A 534 23.30 -12.48 -26.90
C THR A 534 23.41 -13.95 -27.28
N LEU A 535 24.56 -14.58 -27.02
CA LEU A 535 24.77 -16.01 -27.25
C LEU A 535 23.86 -16.87 -26.34
N ALA A 536 23.72 -16.51 -25.07
CA ALA A 536 22.81 -17.18 -24.14
C ALA A 536 21.35 -17.07 -24.59
N ALA A 537 20.88 -15.88 -24.97
CA ALA A 537 19.53 -15.66 -25.51
C ALA A 537 19.29 -16.44 -26.80
N ALA A 538 20.26 -16.44 -27.72
CA ALA A 538 20.20 -17.21 -28.97
C ALA A 538 20.11 -18.72 -28.71
N SER A 539 20.85 -19.23 -27.71
CA SER A 539 20.83 -20.66 -27.36
C SER A 539 19.50 -21.16 -26.78
N LEU A 540 18.72 -20.26 -26.15
CA LEU A 540 17.41 -20.58 -25.57
C LEU A 540 16.23 -20.28 -26.50
N PHE A 541 16.45 -19.54 -27.59
CA PHE A 541 15.35 -19.08 -28.46
C PHE A 541 14.66 -20.22 -29.23
N TYR A 542 15.41 -21.09 -29.89
CA TYR A 542 14.81 -22.24 -30.60
C TYR A 542 14.04 -23.19 -29.66
N PRO A 543 14.59 -23.59 -28.50
CA PRO A 543 13.85 -24.32 -27.46
C PRO A 543 12.57 -23.63 -27.02
N TYR A 544 12.61 -22.30 -26.89
CA TYR A 544 11.46 -21.49 -26.53
C TYR A 544 10.38 -21.47 -27.63
N LEU A 545 10.75 -21.39 -28.92
CA LEU A 545 9.79 -21.55 -30.02
C LEU A 545 9.12 -22.94 -30.03
N LYS A 546 9.89 -24.01 -29.76
CA LYS A 546 9.31 -25.36 -29.59
C LYS A 546 8.35 -25.44 -28.41
N LEU A 547 8.65 -24.73 -27.31
CA LEU A 547 7.80 -24.68 -26.13
C LEU A 547 6.40 -24.12 -26.49
N TRP A 548 6.30 -23.11 -27.35
CA TRP A 548 5.02 -22.57 -27.81
C TRP A 548 4.11 -23.59 -28.51
N GLN A 549 4.65 -24.63 -29.15
CA GLN A 549 3.83 -25.69 -29.75
C GLN A 549 3.32 -26.68 -28.72
N ARG A 550 4.17 -27.06 -27.77
CA ARG A 550 3.89 -28.14 -26.81
C ARG A 550 3.13 -27.66 -25.59
N ARG A 551 3.50 -26.47 -25.11
CA ARG A 551 3.09 -25.87 -23.83
C ARG A 551 2.93 -24.35 -24.03
N PRO A 552 1.92 -23.89 -24.81
CA PRO A 552 1.76 -22.49 -25.16
C PRO A 552 1.56 -21.57 -23.94
N LEU A 553 0.87 -22.05 -22.91
CA LEU A 553 0.62 -21.26 -21.70
C LEU A 553 1.91 -20.96 -20.90
N PRO A 554 2.76 -21.96 -20.52
CA PRO A 554 4.08 -21.66 -19.96
C PRO A 554 4.95 -20.73 -20.80
N ALA A 555 4.97 -20.92 -22.13
CA ALA A 555 5.74 -20.06 -23.02
C ALA A 555 5.25 -18.60 -22.98
N MET A 556 3.93 -18.40 -22.99
CA MET A 556 3.31 -17.08 -22.84
C MET A 556 3.59 -16.45 -21.47
N LEU A 557 3.55 -17.22 -20.38
CA LEU A 557 3.83 -16.70 -19.04
C LEU A 557 5.31 -16.30 -18.88
N ILE A 558 6.24 -17.05 -19.48
CA ILE A 558 7.66 -16.65 -19.58
C ILE A 558 7.78 -15.35 -20.37
N PHE A 559 7.13 -15.27 -21.54
CA PHE A 559 7.12 -14.05 -22.36
C PHE A 559 6.63 -12.85 -21.56
N TRP A 560 5.45 -12.98 -20.94
CA TRP A 560 4.81 -11.89 -20.22
C TRP A 560 5.64 -11.47 -19.00
N SER A 561 6.20 -12.42 -18.25
CA SER A 561 7.09 -12.11 -17.13
C SER A 561 8.32 -11.30 -17.60
N LEU A 562 9.00 -11.74 -18.65
CA LEU A 562 10.19 -11.05 -19.15
C LEU A 562 9.86 -9.71 -19.82
N ALA A 563 8.81 -9.66 -20.64
CA ALA A 563 8.38 -8.46 -21.34
C ALA A 563 7.92 -7.38 -20.36
N SER A 564 7.17 -7.75 -19.32
CA SER A 564 6.76 -6.79 -18.28
C SER A 564 7.99 -6.26 -17.51
N LEU A 565 8.91 -7.13 -17.09
CA LEU A 565 10.15 -6.71 -16.43
C LEU A 565 10.96 -5.73 -17.28
N ILE A 566 11.11 -6.02 -18.58
CA ILE A 566 11.84 -5.19 -19.54
C ILE A 566 11.11 -3.86 -19.80
N ILE A 567 9.85 -3.90 -20.24
CA ILE A 567 9.12 -2.70 -20.65
C ILE A 567 9.05 -1.70 -19.50
N TYR A 568 8.64 -2.15 -18.31
CA TYR A 568 8.51 -1.27 -17.16
C TYR A 568 9.86 -0.75 -16.64
N ALA A 569 10.95 -1.50 -16.80
CA ALA A 569 12.30 -1.02 -16.47
C ALA A 569 12.70 0.24 -17.27
N PHE A 570 12.24 0.33 -18.52
CA PHE A 570 12.57 1.42 -19.44
C PHE A 570 11.57 2.58 -19.47
N LEU A 571 10.48 2.51 -18.70
CA LEU A 571 9.54 3.64 -18.60
C LEU A 571 10.15 4.83 -17.85
N GLY A 572 9.90 6.03 -18.36
CA GLY A 572 10.32 7.28 -17.72
C GLY A 572 9.53 7.55 -16.44
N GLU A 573 8.21 7.29 -16.49
CA GLU A 573 7.36 7.31 -15.30
C GLU A 573 7.55 6.03 -14.48
N LYS A 574 8.03 6.18 -13.24
CA LYS A 574 8.20 5.07 -12.29
C LYS A 574 7.30 5.28 -11.09
N GLY A 575 6.65 4.19 -10.67
CA GLY A 575 5.77 4.18 -9.51
C GLY A 575 5.56 2.75 -9.03
N PRO A 576 5.57 2.49 -7.71
CA PRO A 576 5.59 1.12 -7.22
C PRO A 576 4.28 0.37 -7.48
N TRP A 577 3.15 1.07 -7.71
CA TRP A 577 1.88 0.46 -8.13
C TRP A 577 1.99 -0.33 -9.45
N LEU A 578 2.94 0.04 -10.32
CA LEU A 578 3.16 -0.65 -11.57
C LEU A 578 3.65 -2.09 -11.35
N MET A 579 4.24 -2.41 -10.19
CA MET A 579 4.70 -3.77 -9.83
C MET A 579 3.60 -4.84 -9.90
N THR A 580 2.33 -4.43 -9.78
CA THR A 580 1.18 -5.32 -9.96
C THR A 580 1.25 -6.07 -11.28
N HIS A 581 1.74 -5.42 -12.34
CA HIS A 581 1.78 -5.96 -13.71
C HIS A 581 2.95 -6.93 -13.96
N GLN A 582 3.98 -6.91 -13.13
CA GLN A 582 5.08 -7.89 -13.13
C GLN A 582 4.81 -9.01 -12.13
N ALA A 583 4.25 -8.71 -10.95
CA ALA A 583 3.99 -9.72 -9.91
C ALA A 583 2.98 -10.79 -10.37
N LEU A 584 1.94 -10.39 -11.11
CA LEU A 584 0.92 -11.31 -11.61
C LEU A 584 1.47 -12.43 -12.54
N PRO A 585 2.18 -12.13 -13.65
CA PRO A 585 2.73 -13.18 -14.50
C PRO A 585 3.77 -14.04 -13.78
N LEU A 586 4.56 -13.46 -12.87
CA LEU A 586 5.52 -14.19 -12.06
C LEU A 586 4.81 -15.22 -11.17
N ALA A 587 3.72 -14.83 -10.49
CA ALA A 587 2.94 -15.73 -9.64
C ALA A 587 2.29 -16.87 -10.44
N LEU A 588 1.79 -16.57 -11.64
CA LEU A 588 1.22 -17.57 -12.56
C LEU A 588 2.29 -18.57 -13.04
N LEU A 589 3.45 -18.07 -13.49
CA LEU A 589 4.55 -18.91 -13.95
C LEU A 589 5.09 -19.78 -12.81
N ALA A 590 5.22 -19.21 -11.60
CA ALA A 590 5.59 -19.92 -10.39
C ALA A 590 4.63 -21.09 -10.13
N GLY A 591 3.33 -20.83 -10.16
CA GLY A 591 2.30 -21.86 -9.96
C GLY A 591 2.38 -23.00 -10.96
N VAL A 592 2.54 -22.69 -12.25
CA VAL A 592 2.66 -23.70 -13.31
C VAL A 592 3.95 -24.51 -13.19
N THR A 593 5.06 -23.85 -12.88
CA THR A 593 6.37 -24.50 -12.67
C THR A 593 6.31 -25.48 -11.51
N LEU A 594 5.77 -25.05 -10.36
CA LEU A 594 5.59 -25.89 -9.18
C LEU A 594 4.62 -27.05 -9.46
N GLY A 595 3.50 -26.78 -10.14
CA GLY A 595 2.53 -27.80 -10.53
C GLY A 595 3.19 -28.94 -11.31
N ASP A 596 4.07 -28.61 -12.25
CA ASP A 596 4.81 -29.59 -13.04
C ASP A 596 5.87 -30.34 -12.23
N LEU A 597 6.66 -29.61 -11.43
CA LEU A 597 7.70 -30.21 -10.58
C LEU A 597 7.09 -31.25 -9.64
N PHE A 598 6.04 -30.87 -8.90
CA PHE A 598 5.34 -31.77 -7.98
C PHE A 598 4.68 -32.94 -8.69
N ALA A 599 4.18 -32.75 -9.91
CA ALA A 599 3.58 -33.82 -10.69
C ALA A 599 4.61 -34.85 -11.20
N ARG A 600 5.88 -34.47 -11.38
CA ARG A 600 6.94 -35.41 -11.82
C ARG A 600 7.61 -36.16 -10.68
N LEU A 601 7.57 -35.64 -9.47
CA LEU A 601 8.10 -36.32 -8.29
C LEU A 601 7.14 -37.45 -7.87
N SER A 602 7.60 -38.71 -7.91
CA SER A 602 6.82 -39.88 -7.48
C SER A 602 7.04 -40.26 -6.01
N ARG A 603 8.26 -40.01 -5.49
CA ARG A 603 8.64 -40.37 -4.11
C ARG A 603 8.12 -39.32 -3.11
N PRO A 604 7.41 -39.74 -2.03
CA PRO A 604 6.96 -38.83 -0.97
C PRO A 604 8.08 -37.99 -0.37
N ALA A 605 9.25 -38.59 -0.11
CA ALA A 605 10.42 -37.88 0.42
C ALA A 605 10.92 -36.76 -0.51
N ALA A 606 10.89 -36.96 -1.83
CA ALA A 606 11.30 -35.93 -2.78
C ALA A 606 10.28 -34.80 -2.87
N ARG A 607 8.97 -35.10 -2.79
CA ARG A 607 7.93 -34.08 -2.67
C ARG A 607 8.07 -33.28 -1.37
N ALA A 608 8.37 -33.93 -0.26
CA ALA A 608 8.61 -33.27 1.02
C ALA A 608 9.84 -32.35 0.96
N ALA A 609 10.95 -32.82 0.37
CA ALA A 609 12.17 -32.03 0.18
C ALA A 609 11.93 -30.75 -0.64
N LEU A 610 11.02 -30.78 -1.62
CA LEU A 610 10.61 -29.58 -2.36
C LEU A 610 9.58 -28.73 -1.61
N ALA A 611 8.64 -29.35 -0.89
CA ALA A 611 7.54 -28.67 -0.21
C ALA A 611 7.97 -27.88 1.02
N VAL A 612 8.88 -28.42 1.85
CA VAL A 612 9.33 -27.76 3.09
C VAL A 612 9.91 -26.35 2.85
N PRO A 613 10.91 -26.15 1.96
CA PRO A 613 11.44 -24.81 1.71
C PRO A 613 10.39 -23.90 1.06
N LEU A 614 9.53 -24.43 0.19
CA LEU A 614 8.47 -23.66 -0.45
C LEU A 614 7.42 -23.17 0.55
N VAL A 615 6.99 -24.02 1.49
CA VAL A 615 6.06 -23.62 2.55
C VAL A 615 6.70 -22.55 3.43
N ALA A 616 7.99 -22.67 3.75
CA ALA A 616 8.71 -21.63 4.49
C ALA A 616 8.72 -20.29 3.71
N LEU A 617 8.97 -20.30 2.40
CA LEU A 617 8.91 -19.11 1.55
C LEU A 617 7.50 -18.50 1.52
N LEU A 618 6.45 -19.31 1.36
CA LEU A 618 5.07 -18.83 1.35
C LEU A 618 4.62 -18.30 2.71
N LEU A 619 5.09 -18.87 3.82
CA LEU A 619 4.85 -18.33 5.17
C LEU A 619 5.55 -16.99 5.38
N LEU A 620 6.76 -16.82 4.82
CA LEU A 620 7.46 -15.54 4.82
C LEU A 620 6.72 -14.51 3.96
N GLU A 621 6.19 -14.87 2.79
CA GLU A 621 5.34 -13.98 1.97
C GLU A 621 4.04 -13.63 2.68
N MET A 622 3.38 -14.60 3.30
CA MET A 622 2.18 -14.38 4.10
C MET A 622 2.46 -13.39 5.24
N ARG A 623 3.56 -13.57 5.97
CA ARG A 623 4.02 -12.63 7.00
C ARG A 623 4.29 -11.25 6.41
N ALA A 624 5.03 -11.19 5.30
CA ALA A 624 5.34 -9.95 4.59
C ALA A 624 4.07 -9.18 4.18
N ALA A 625 3.05 -9.90 3.70
CA ALA A 625 1.75 -9.36 3.35
C ALA A 625 1.02 -8.82 4.57
N VAL A 626 0.95 -9.55 5.70
CA VAL A 626 0.30 -9.05 6.93
C VAL A 626 0.99 -7.78 7.45
N TYR A 627 2.31 -7.79 7.55
CA TYR A 627 3.05 -6.63 8.05
C TYR A 627 2.85 -5.39 7.18
N LEU A 628 3.01 -5.54 5.87
CA LEU A 628 2.82 -4.44 4.92
C LEU A 628 1.38 -3.89 4.92
N ASN A 629 0.37 -4.74 5.15
CA ASN A 629 -1.04 -4.35 4.98
C ASN A 629 -1.78 -4.09 6.30
N VAL A 630 -1.23 -4.46 7.45
CA VAL A 630 -1.92 -4.34 8.75
C VAL A 630 -1.11 -3.51 9.75
N TYR A 631 0.22 -3.64 9.74
CA TYR A 631 1.08 -3.02 10.75
C TYR A 631 1.83 -1.79 10.23
N TYR A 632 2.25 -1.82 8.96
CA TYR A 632 3.03 -0.77 8.31
C TYR A 632 2.32 -0.21 7.07
N GLU A 633 0.98 -0.29 7.04
CA GLU A 633 0.20 0.13 5.86
C GLU A 633 0.40 1.61 5.52
N ASP A 634 0.76 2.43 6.50
CA ASP A 634 1.05 3.86 6.43
C ASP A 634 2.47 4.24 6.91
N ASP A 635 3.43 3.30 6.86
CA ASP A 635 4.83 3.59 7.18
C ASP A 635 5.62 3.99 5.91
N ALA A 636 6.07 5.24 5.84
CA ALA A 636 6.86 5.76 4.72
C ALA A 636 8.20 5.03 4.51
N ARG A 637 8.70 4.29 5.51
CA ARG A 637 9.95 3.50 5.45
C ARG A 637 9.79 2.15 4.74
N GLU A 638 8.55 1.73 4.46
CA GLU A 638 8.30 0.55 3.62
C GLU A 638 8.58 0.88 2.16
N ALA A 639 9.41 0.09 1.48
CA ALA A 639 9.78 0.38 0.10
C ALA A 639 8.53 0.45 -0.80
N MET A 640 7.51 -0.40 -0.61
CA MET A 640 6.24 -0.37 -1.38
C MET A 640 5.47 0.95 -1.27
N VAL A 641 5.75 1.72 -0.24
CA VAL A 641 5.13 3.01 0.04
C VAL A 641 5.85 4.10 -0.76
N TYR A 642 5.13 4.74 -1.69
CA TYR A 642 5.72 5.75 -2.57
C TYR A 642 5.80 7.15 -1.93
N VAL A 643 4.64 7.71 -1.59
CA VAL A 643 4.45 8.99 -0.91
C VAL A 643 3.18 8.84 -0.11
N GLN A 644 3.21 9.14 1.18
CA GLN A 644 2.06 8.90 2.05
C GLN A 644 1.60 10.13 2.78
N THR A 645 0.30 10.31 2.78
CA THR A 645 -0.38 11.28 3.60
C THR A 645 -0.17 10.98 5.09
N ALA A 646 0.18 11.99 5.88
CA ALA A 646 0.44 11.79 7.30
C ALA A 646 -0.83 11.33 8.06
N PRO A 647 -0.69 10.44 9.06
CA PRO A 647 -1.82 10.01 9.91
C PRO A 647 -2.52 11.19 10.61
N GLU A 648 -1.78 12.27 10.83
CA GLU A 648 -2.23 13.52 11.45
C GLU A 648 -3.45 14.15 10.75
N ILE A 649 -3.66 13.87 9.45
CA ILE A 649 -4.86 14.33 8.74
C ILE A 649 -6.12 13.81 9.43
N LYS A 650 -6.19 12.52 9.80
CA LYS A 650 -7.39 11.95 10.45
C LYS A 650 -7.65 12.61 11.81
N THR A 651 -6.60 13.00 12.51
CA THR A 651 -6.68 13.77 13.75
C THR A 651 -7.25 15.17 13.49
N LEU A 652 -6.77 15.86 12.46
CA LEU A 652 -7.32 17.17 12.05
C LEU A 652 -8.79 17.07 11.66
N LEU A 653 -9.19 16.04 10.89
CA LEU A 653 -10.60 15.84 10.53
C LEU A 653 -11.48 15.71 11.78
N SER A 654 -11.06 14.88 12.73
CA SER A 654 -11.78 14.69 14.00
C SER A 654 -11.86 15.97 14.85
N GLU A 655 -10.95 16.92 14.66
CA GLU A 655 -11.00 18.23 15.32
C GLU A 655 -11.96 19.18 14.60
N VAL A 656 -11.92 19.21 13.28
CA VAL A 656 -12.84 19.99 12.44
C VAL A 656 -14.29 19.54 12.66
N ASP A 657 -14.54 18.23 12.69
CA ASP A 657 -15.88 17.68 12.95
C ASP A 657 -16.44 18.19 14.29
N ARG A 658 -15.60 18.17 15.34
CA ARG A 658 -15.97 18.69 16.67
C ARG A 658 -16.25 20.19 16.65
N MET A 659 -15.42 20.99 15.97
CA MET A 659 -15.64 22.44 15.86
C MET A 659 -16.92 22.76 15.07
N ALA A 660 -17.21 22.00 14.02
CA ALA A 660 -18.42 22.14 13.23
C ALA A 660 -19.68 21.81 14.05
N GLU A 661 -19.64 20.77 14.89
CA GLU A 661 -20.71 20.42 15.81
C GLU A 661 -20.92 21.49 16.89
N GLN A 662 -19.84 21.94 17.54
CA GLN A 662 -19.88 22.91 18.65
C GLN A 662 -20.32 24.31 18.20
N SER A 663 -19.93 24.72 16.99
CA SER A 663 -20.38 26.00 16.42
C SER A 663 -21.88 25.99 16.05
N GLY A 664 -22.50 24.81 15.97
CA GLY A 664 -23.87 24.63 15.46
C GLY A 664 -23.97 24.80 13.93
N LEU A 665 -22.85 25.06 13.24
CA LEU A 665 -22.83 25.26 11.80
C LEU A 665 -22.91 23.93 11.05
N ARG A 666 -22.37 22.83 11.60
CA ARG A 666 -22.30 21.49 10.98
C ARG A 666 -21.78 21.61 9.54
N GLU A 667 -22.58 21.25 8.54
CA GLU A 667 -22.24 21.34 7.11
C GLU A 667 -21.94 22.77 6.65
N LYS A 668 -22.41 23.80 7.36
CA LYS A 668 -22.13 25.22 7.05
C LYS A 668 -20.79 25.70 7.62
N PHE A 669 -20.03 24.84 8.31
CA PHE A 669 -18.76 25.23 8.93
C PHE A 669 -17.75 25.65 7.85
N PRO A 670 -17.23 26.89 7.88
CA PRO A 670 -16.45 27.44 6.79
C PRO A 670 -14.98 27.04 6.87
N ILE A 671 -14.51 26.32 5.85
CA ILE A 671 -13.14 25.82 5.72
C ILE A 671 -12.54 26.33 4.42
N ALA A 672 -11.30 26.83 4.45
CA ALA A 672 -10.55 27.17 3.25
C ALA A 672 -9.24 26.39 3.19
N VAL A 673 -8.91 25.86 2.01
CA VAL A 673 -7.65 25.17 1.77
C VAL A 673 -6.94 25.81 0.60
N GLY A 674 -5.63 26.03 0.75
CA GLY A 674 -4.76 26.56 -0.28
C GLY A 674 -4.55 25.56 -1.41
N ASN A 675 -4.37 26.08 -2.63
CA ASN A 675 -4.29 25.30 -3.86
C ASN A 675 -3.33 24.10 -3.76
N GLU A 676 -2.16 24.28 -3.17
CA GLU A 676 -1.12 23.24 -3.09
C GLU A 676 -1.37 22.17 -2.02
N ALA A 677 -2.32 22.43 -1.11
CA ALA A 677 -2.75 21.53 -0.03
C ALA A 677 -4.13 20.91 -0.28
N ASN A 678 -4.83 21.27 -1.35
CA ASN A 678 -6.22 20.85 -1.63
C ASN A 678 -6.43 19.33 -1.55
N TRP A 679 -5.48 18.55 -2.03
CA TRP A 679 -5.53 17.09 -1.95
C TRP A 679 -4.72 16.60 -0.73
N PRO A 680 -5.34 15.87 0.22
CA PRO A 680 -6.62 15.16 0.09
C PRO A 680 -7.84 15.83 0.74
N PHE A 681 -7.73 17.07 1.22
CA PHE A 681 -8.79 17.74 2.00
C PHE A 681 -10.09 17.99 1.24
N VAL A 682 -10.07 18.15 -0.09
CA VAL A 682 -11.28 18.25 -0.92
C VAL A 682 -12.23 17.07 -0.68
N TRP A 683 -11.68 15.85 -0.64
CA TRP A 683 -12.47 14.66 -0.32
C TRP A 683 -13.03 14.74 1.09
N TYR A 684 -12.18 15.00 2.09
CA TYR A 684 -12.59 14.90 3.48
C TYR A 684 -13.52 16.01 3.93
N PHE A 685 -13.40 17.22 3.36
CA PHE A 685 -14.22 18.35 3.72
C PHE A 685 -15.42 18.59 2.78
N ARG A 686 -15.72 17.63 1.90
CA ARG A 686 -16.84 17.71 0.93
C ARG A 686 -18.21 17.96 1.54
N ASN A 687 -18.39 17.61 2.81
CA ASN A 687 -19.65 17.80 3.56
C ASN A 687 -19.70 19.14 4.31
N TYR A 688 -18.70 20.00 4.16
CA TYR A 688 -18.64 21.33 4.79
C TYR A 688 -18.72 22.44 3.75
N ARG A 689 -18.87 23.69 4.20
CA ARG A 689 -18.70 24.88 3.38
C ARG A 689 -17.21 25.05 3.07
N PHE A 690 -16.74 24.29 2.10
CA PHE A 690 -15.35 24.19 1.67
C PHE A 690 -15.04 25.18 0.54
N SER A 691 -13.92 25.92 0.67
CA SER A 691 -13.36 26.78 -0.36
C SER A 691 -11.97 26.27 -0.78
N PRO A 692 -11.75 25.91 -2.06
CA PRO A 692 -10.44 25.48 -2.57
C PRO A 692 -9.46 26.65 -2.80
N ALA A 693 -9.88 27.88 -2.49
CA ALA A 693 -9.07 29.07 -2.55
C ALA A 693 -9.19 29.86 -1.25
N ILE A 694 -8.06 30.35 -0.74
CA ILE A 694 -8.04 31.25 0.40
C ILE A 694 -8.44 32.66 -0.08
N THR A 695 -9.74 32.89 -0.21
CA THR A 695 -10.30 34.24 -0.37
C THR A 695 -10.16 34.99 0.94
N ALA A 696 -9.40 36.08 0.95
CA ALA A 696 -9.12 36.87 2.15
C ALA A 696 -10.42 37.31 2.84
N GLY A 697 -10.73 36.71 4.00
CA GLY A 697 -11.91 37.05 4.77
C GLY A 697 -11.90 36.47 6.18
N LYS A 698 -12.34 37.26 7.16
CA LYS A 698 -12.46 36.91 8.59
C LYS A 698 -13.53 35.84 8.89
N ASN A 699 -14.29 35.43 7.88
CA ASN A 699 -15.44 34.54 8.04
C ASN A 699 -15.10 33.04 7.97
N THR A 700 -13.84 32.68 7.70
CA THR A 700 -13.39 31.28 7.67
C THR A 700 -12.92 30.83 9.07
N ALA A 701 -13.34 29.64 9.50
CA ALA A 701 -13.00 29.11 10.83
C ALA A 701 -11.67 28.33 10.80
N VAL A 702 -11.43 27.58 9.72
CA VAL A 702 -10.20 26.80 9.52
C VAL A 702 -9.59 27.13 8.16
N VAL A 703 -8.31 27.47 8.15
CA VAL A 703 -7.53 27.72 6.93
C VAL A 703 -6.36 26.76 6.90
N ILE A 704 -6.14 26.07 5.78
CA ILE A 704 -5.00 25.16 5.59
C ILE A 704 -4.19 25.63 4.40
N GLU A 705 -2.87 25.79 4.54
CA GLU A 705 -1.99 26.23 3.45
C GLU A 705 -0.70 25.41 3.42
N HIS A 706 -0.09 25.26 2.24
CA HIS A 706 1.19 24.57 2.12
C HIS A 706 2.31 25.37 2.80
N ALA A 707 3.12 24.66 3.59
CA ALA A 707 4.27 25.23 4.24
C ALA A 707 5.46 25.27 3.28
N ASP A 708 5.86 26.48 2.88
CA ASP A 708 7.06 26.68 2.08
C ASP A 708 8.33 26.71 2.98
N PRO A 709 9.49 26.27 2.47
CA PRO A 709 10.73 26.24 3.26
C PRO A 709 11.19 27.61 3.76
N ALA A 710 10.84 28.69 3.05
CA ALA A 710 11.23 30.05 3.40
C ALA A 710 10.24 30.74 4.38
N GLY A 711 9.09 30.12 4.66
CA GLY A 711 8.04 30.68 5.51
C GLY A 711 7.27 31.85 4.89
N ALA A 712 7.50 32.17 3.62
CA ALA A 712 6.89 33.31 2.94
C ALA A 712 5.36 33.18 2.82
N ASN A 713 4.84 31.96 2.58
CA ASN A 713 3.41 31.71 2.53
C ASN A 713 2.79 31.94 3.91
N HIS A 714 3.46 31.48 4.97
CA HIS A 714 3.02 31.68 6.34
C HIS A 714 2.94 33.16 6.71
N GLU A 715 4.01 33.93 6.46
CA GLU A 715 4.05 35.36 6.77
C GLU A 715 2.97 36.14 6.01
N ASN A 716 2.82 35.87 4.71
CA ASN A 716 1.82 36.52 3.89
C ASN A 716 0.39 36.20 4.35
N LEU A 717 0.13 34.96 4.76
CA LEU A 717 -1.18 34.54 5.23
C LEU A 717 -1.49 35.10 6.63
N MET A 718 -0.53 35.11 7.56
CA MET A 718 -0.68 35.76 8.87
C MET A 718 -0.95 37.26 8.74
N ARG A 719 -0.30 37.94 7.78
CA ARG A 719 -0.57 39.36 7.47
C ARG A 719 -2.02 39.61 7.01
N LYS A 720 -2.65 38.61 6.37
CA LYS A 720 -4.05 38.67 5.91
C LYS A 720 -5.06 38.26 7.00
N LEU A 721 -4.74 37.24 7.79
CA LEU A 721 -5.63 36.69 8.83
C LEU A 721 -5.61 37.51 10.12
N GLY A 722 -4.47 38.13 10.44
CA GLY A 722 -4.25 38.90 11.68
C GLY A 722 -4.20 38.04 12.94
N ASP A 723 -4.19 38.68 14.11
CA ASP A 723 -4.01 38.04 15.42
C ASP A 723 -5.22 37.21 15.91
N GLY A 724 -6.30 37.15 15.13
CA GLY A 724 -7.52 36.40 15.45
C GLY A 724 -7.39 34.88 15.25
N PHE A 725 -6.25 34.40 14.76
CA PHE A 725 -6.01 32.99 14.47
C PHE A 725 -4.85 32.45 15.31
N THR A 726 -4.97 31.18 15.69
CA THR A 726 -3.84 30.34 16.11
C THR A 726 -3.39 29.50 14.93
N TYR A 727 -2.15 29.05 14.92
CA TYR A 727 -1.66 28.16 13.87
C TYR A 727 -0.78 27.06 14.43
N ARG A 728 -0.71 25.95 13.70
CA ARG A 728 0.26 24.88 13.93
C ARG A 728 0.75 24.32 12.61
N LYS A 729 2.00 23.87 12.60
CA LYS A 729 2.58 23.14 11.48
C LYS A 729 2.25 21.65 11.63
N MET A 730 1.88 21.00 10.53
CA MET A 730 1.51 19.59 10.49
C MET A 730 2.06 18.96 9.21
N ARG A 731 2.36 17.66 9.23
CA ARG A 731 2.82 16.96 8.03
C ARG A 731 1.62 16.68 7.14
N LEU A 732 1.73 16.99 5.86
CA LEU A 732 0.74 16.60 4.85
C LEU A 732 1.12 15.25 4.26
N GLN A 733 2.39 15.11 3.84
CA GLN A 733 2.92 13.90 3.22
C GLN A 733 4.32 13.61 3.73
N ASN A 734 4.67 12.33 3.86
CA ASN A 734 6.02 11.86 4.15
C ASN A 734 6.45 10.87 3.08
N TRP A 735 7.74 10.84 2.79
CA TRP A 735 8.37 9.81 1.97
C TRP A 735 9.74 9.46 2.52
N TRP A 736 10.14 8.21 2.34
CA TRP A 736 11.52 7.84 2.56
C TRP A 736 12.36 8.35 1.39
N ASP A 737 13.35 9.18 1.71
CA ASP A 737 14.14 9.93 0.73
C ASP A 737 14.74 8.98 -0.32
N ASN A 738 14.63 9.38 -1.58
CA ASN A 738 14.62 8.51 -2.78
C ASN A 738 15.38 7.17 -2.63
N PRO A 739 14.68 6.02 -2.73
CA PRO A 739 15.28 4.72 -2.51
C PRO A 739 16.40 4.41 -3.49
N ARG A 740 16.54 5.06 -4.65
CA ARG A 740 17.66 4.82 -5.58
C ARG A 740 18.91 5.63 -5.27
N SER A 741 18.85 6.91 -4.90
CA SER A 741 20.10 7.61 -4.52
C SER A 741 20.72 6.94 -3.30
N LYS A 742 19.87 6.43 -2.40
CA LYS A 742 20.28 5.64 -1.25
C LYS A 742 20.61 4.19 -1.59
N LEU A 743 19.80 3.42 -2.33
CA LEU A 743 20.19 2.07 -2.78
C LEU A 743 21.47 2.13 -3.62
N ASP A 744 21.64 3.07 -4.54
CA ASP A 744 22.86 3.20 -5.35
C ASP A 744 24.05 3.64 -4.47
N SER A 745 23.80 4.42 -3.39
CA SER A 745 24.82 4.71 -2.36
C SER A 745 25.15 3.49 -1.46
N TYR A 746 24.21 2.57 -1.28
CA TYR A 746 24.35 1.33 -0.49
C TYR A 746 24.73 0.10 -1.33
N VAL A 747 24.51 0.17 -2.64
CA VAL A 747 24.74 -0.84 -3.68
C VAL A 747 25.45 -0.19 -4.88
N PRO A 748 26.73 0.21 -4.72
CA PRO A 748 27.58 0.49 -5.87
C PRO A 748 27.67 -0.72 -6.79
N GLY A 749 27.67 -0.46 -8.09
CA GLY A 749 27.49 -1.44 -9.19
C GLY A 749 28.56 -2.51 -9.38
N ASN A 750 29.14 -3.09 -8.31
CA ASN A 750 30.01 -4.25 -8.37
C ASN A 750 29.67 -5.27 -7.27
N ALA A 751 29.81 -6.55 -7.59
CA ALA A 751 29.45 -7.74 -6.82
C ALA A 751 30.11 -7.92 -5.42
N GLY A 752 30.65 -6.85 -4.82
CA GLY A 752 31.27 -6.85 -3.50
C GLY A 752 30.31 -6.65 -2.31
N TYR A 753 29.03 -6.31 -2.52
CA TYR A 753 28.16 -5.83 -1.43
C TYR A 753 27.44 -6.90 -0.60
N LEU A 754 27.36 -8.15 -1.08
CA LEU A 754 27.08 -9.27 -0.17
C LEU A 754 28.22 -9.48 0.84
N ALA A 755 29.30 -8.67 0.87
CA ALA A 755 30.43 -8.86 1.79
C ALA A 755 30.30 -8.15 3.16
N THR A 756 29.45 -7.12 3.35
CA THR A 756 29.39 -6.38 4.63
C THR A 756 28.39 -7.02 5.62
N PRO A 757 28.79 -7.29 6.89
CA PRO A 757 27.91 -7.88 7.89
C PRO A 757 26.66 -7.05 8.23
N GLU A 758 26.72 -5.73 8.07
CA GLU A 758 25.66 -4.78 8.42
C GLU A 758 24.50 -4.85 7.43
N LEU A 759 24.79 -4.84 6.13
CA LEU A 759 23.77 -4.94 5.09
C LEU A 759 23.14 -6.35 5.08
N ARG A 760 23.92 -7.40 5.34
CA ARG A 760 23.39 -8.76 5.54
C ARG A 760 22.41 -8.81 6.71
N ARG A 761 22.80 -8.24 7.86
CA ARG A 761 21.92 -8.15 9.04
C ARG A 761 20.65 -7.38 8.74
N MET A 762 20.75 -6.24 8.06
CA MET A 762 19.60 -5.43 7.68
C MET A 762 18.66 -6.17 6.71
N LEU A 763 19.20 -6.85 5.68
CA LEU A 763 18.39 -7.68 4.78
C LEU A 763 17.75 -8.84 5.53
N VAL A 764 18.50 -9.54 6.39
CA VAL A 764 17.95 -10.63 7.23
C VAL A 764 16.85 -10.10 8.14
N ASN A 765 17.02 -8.95 8.77
CA ASN A 765 16.02 -8.35 9.63
C ASN A 765 14.79 -7.90 8.84
N TYR A 766 14.99 -7.34 7.65
CA TYR A 766 13.90 -6.96 6.78
C TYR A 766 13.11 -8.19 6.27
N PHE A 767 13.79 -9.25 5.83
CA PHE A 767 13.14 -10.46 5.32
C PHE A 767 12.49 -11.30 6.43
N LEU A 768 13.19 -11.55 7.55
CA LEU A 768 12.72 -12.41 8.62
C LEU A 768 11.86 -11.68 9.65
N TYR A 769 12.23 -10.45 10.02
CA TYR A 769 11.58 -9.69 11.10
C TYR A 769 10.73 -8.52 10.58
N ARG A 770 10.81 -8.16 9.29
CA ARG A 770 10.09 -7.02 8.69
C ARG A 770 10.34 -5.72 9.44
N GLU A 771 11.55 -5.54 9.94
CA GLU A 771 11.97 -4.26 10.51
C GLU A 771 12.11 -3.24 9.37
N PRO A 772 11.39 -2.11 9.40
CA PRO A 772 11.52 -1.06 8.40
C PRO A 772 12.97 -0.58 8.30
N TRP A 773 13.37 -0.14 7.10
CA TRP A 773 14.75 0.23 6.81
C TRP A 773 15.26 1.31 7.78
N SER A 774 16.33 0.99 8.53
CA SER A 774 17.03 1.92 9.41
C SER A 774 18.53 1.65 9.29
N TYR A 775 19.29 2.66 8.84
CA TYR A 775 20.74 2.58 8.75
C TYR A 775 21.36 3.12 10.05
N LYS A 776 22.26 2.35 10.67
CA LYS A 776 22.93 2.68 11.95
C LYS A 776 22.00 2.86 13.17
N GLY A 777 20.79 2.30 13.16
CA GLY A 777 19.87 2.38 14.30
C GLY A 777 19.31 3.79 14.55
N GLN A 778 19.53 4.73 13.64
CA GLN A 778 18.82 6.00 13.62
C GLN A 778 17.66 5.89 12.62
N PRO A 779 16.43 6.33 12.97
CA PRO A 779 15.42 6.58 11.96
C PRO A 779 15.96 7.69 11.05
N GLU A 780 16.28 7.34 9.81
CA GLU A 780 16.69 8.37 8.84
C GLU A 780 15.57 9.41 8.72
N ALA A 781 15.94 10.69 8.69
CA ALA A 781 14.99 11.77 8.52
C ALA A 781 14.16 11.52 7.24
N LEU A 782 12.85 11.31 7.42
CA LEU A 782 11.92 11.21 6.32
C LEU A 782 11.81 12.57 5.62
N GLY A 783 11.77 12.54 4.29
CA GLY A 783 11.31 13.70 3.54
C GLY A 783 9.84 13.95 3.88
N SER A 784 9.46 15.22 3.96
CA SER A 784 8.07 15.60 4.23
C SER A 784 7.65 16.83 3.42
N LYS A 785 6.37 16.85 3.07
CA LYS A 785 5.64 18.02 2.61
C LYS A 785 4.73 18.44 3.75
N ASP A 786 4.94 19.65 4.25
CA ASP A 786 4.22 20.16 5.42
C ASP A 786 3.12 21.15 5.03
N ILE A 787 2.21 21.38 5.98
CA ILE A 787 1.15 22.39 5.91
C ILE A 787 1.08 23.19 7.20
N TYR A 788 0.53 24.40 7.10
CA TYR A 788 0.07 25.17 8.24
C TYR A 788 -1.44 25.07 8.34
N VAL A 789 -1.92 24.77 9.55
CA VAL A 789 -3.34 24.77 9.90
C VAL A 789 -3.58 25.97 10.81
N TYR A 790 -4.43 26.89 10.36
CA TYR A 790 -4.85 28.07 11.10
C TYR A 790 -6.27 27.88 11.58
N ILE A 791 -6.50 28.13 12.87
CA ILE A 791 -7.81 27.99 13.52
C ILE A 791 -8.16 29.32 14.18
N ARG A 792 -9.33 29.84 13.87
CA ARG A 792 -9.83 31.11 14.43
C ARG A 792 -10.08 30.95 15.92
N LYS A 793 -9.59 31.88 16.75
CA LYS A 793 -9.59 31.77 18.22
C LYS A 793 -11.00 31.61 18.80
N ASP A 794 -11.99 32.33 18.26
CA ASP A 794 -13.41 32.23 18.67
C ASP A 794 -14.07 30.90 18.29
N ALA A 795 -13.54 30.16 17.31
CA ALA A 795 -13.97 28.80 16.99
C ALA A 795 -13.45 27.79 18.02
N VAL A 796 -12.46 28.18 18.83
CA VAL A 796 -11.88 27.38 19.93
C VAL A 796 -12.61 27.61 21.26
N ASP A 797 -13.37 28.72 21.40
CA ASP A 797 -13.79 29.29 22.70
C ASP A 797 -15.26 29.07 23.11
N LYS A 798 -15.99 28.11 22.53
CA LYS A 798 -17.23 27.63 23.18
C LYS A 798 -16.92 26.43 24.06
N GLU A 799 -16.53 26.71 25.31
CA GLU A 799 -16.64 25.74 26.40
C GLU A 799 -18.09 25.22 26.48
N VAL A 800 -18.35 24.01 25.96
CA VAL A 800 -19.56 23.26 26.24
C VAL A 800 -19.19 21.81 26.52
N ALA A 801 -19.82 21.31 27.58
CA ALA A 801 -19.80 19.98 28.16
C ALA A 801 -19.56 18.80 27.17
N PRO A 802 -18.90 17.71 27.62
CA PRO A 802 -18.54 16.58 26.77
C PRO A 802 -19.77 15.98 26.07
N VAL A 803 -19.79 16.05 24.74
CA VAL A 803 -20.69 15.26 23.91
C VAL A 803 -20.14 13.84 23.82
N LYS A 804 -20.98 12.86 24.19
CA LYS A 804 -20.68 11.42 24.13
C LYS A 804 -20.30 11.03 22.70
N ARG A 805 -19.10 10.44 22.55
CA ARG A 805 -18.74 9.64 21.37
C ARG A 805 -19.46 8.29 21.46
N ASP A 806 -20.19 7.92 20.42
CA ASP A 806 -20.60 6.53 20.22
C ASP A 806 -19.37 5.71 19.80
N LEU A 807 -18.79 5.05 20.80
CA LEU A 807 -17.76 4.03 20.67
C LEU A 807 -18.37 2.74 20.11
N PRO A 808 -17.57 1.87 19.47
CA PRO A 808 -18.04 0.60 18.90
C PRO A 808 -18.93 -0.15 19.90
N THR A 809 -20.08 -0.61 19.41
CA THR A 809 -21.09 -1.38 20.16
C THR A 809 -20.40 -2.49 20.95
N GLY A 810 -20.20 -2.24 22.25
CA GLY A 810 -19.44 -3.10 23.15
C GLY A 810 -18.74 -2.36 24.31
N SER A 811 -18.53 -1.04 24.23
CA SER A 811 -17.91 -0.27 25.34
C SER A 811 -18.93 0.67 25.99
N THR A 812 -19.18 0.46 27.27
CA THR A 812 -20.01 1.31 28.14
C THR A 812 -19.56 2.78 28.07
N ALA A 813 -20.50 3.71 27.91
CA ALA A 813 -20.23 5.15 27.87
C ALA A 813 -19.27 5.60 28.99
N PRO A 814 -18.33 6.54 28.75
CA PRO A 814 -17.44 7.04 29.78
C PRO A 814 -18.27 7.67 30.90
N MET A 815 -18.17 7.15 32.14
CA MET A 815 -18.61 7.86 33.33
C MET A 815 -17.72 9.08 33.49
N ARG A 816 -18.29 10.12 34.07
CA ARG A 816 -17.58 11.36 34.37
C ARG A 816 -17.11 11.29 35.83
N LEU A 817 -15.82 11.41 36.09
CA LEU A 817 -15.35 11.70 37.45
C LEU A 817 -15.79 13.14 37.77
N VAL A 818 -16.63 13.28 38.79
CA VAL A 818 -17.01 14.60 39.31
C VAL A 818 -16.00 14.97 40.37
N ALA A 819 -15.30 16.09 40.16
CA ALA A 819 -14.43 16.66 41.18
C ALA A 819 -15.29 17.08 42.37
N ASP A 820 -14.95 16.60 43.57
CA ASP A 820 -15.66 16.89 44.81
C ASP A 820 -14.82 17.76 45.78
N GLY A 821 -13.69 18.27 45.29
CA GLY A 821 -12.83 19.20 46.00
C GLY A 821 -11.51 19.45 45.28
N SER A 822 -10.86 20.56 45.62
CA SER A 822 -9.49 20.86 45.18
C SER A 822 -8.79 21.69 46.24
N PHE A 823 -7.47 21.58 46.33
CA PHE A 823 -6.66 22.37 47.25
C PHE A 823 -5.35 22.80 46.60
N GLY A 824 -4.84 23.96 47.04
CA GLY A 824 -3.67 24.62 46.47
C GLY A 824 -4.00 25.59 45.35
N GLN A 825 -3.06 26.49 45.08
CA GLN A 825 -3.05 27.45 43.99
C GLN A 825 -1.61 27.66 43.54
N ASN A 826 -1.40 28.13 42.30
CA ASN A 826 -0.07 28.49 41.82
C ASN A 826 0.60 29.53 42.74
N GLY A 827 1.81 29.22 43.20
CA GLY A 827 2.60 30.14 44.02
C GLY A 827 3.71 29.47 44.83
N VAL A 828 4.44 30.30 45.57
CA VAL A 828 5.61 29.89 46.39
C VAL A 828 5.32 29.91 47.90
N SER A 829 4.11 30.34 48.28
CA SER A 829 3.66 30.43 49.67
C SER A 829 3.51 29.03 50.30
N PRO A 830 3.46 28.92 51.64
CA PRO A 830 3.24 27.62 52.32
C PRO A 830 2.04 26.85 51.73
N VAL A 831 0.91 27.54 51.53
CA VAL A 831 -0.35 26.94 51.06
C VAL A 831 -0.51 26.87 49.53
N SER A 832 0.53 27.20 48.77
CA SER A 832 0.53 27.23 47.30
C SER A 832 1.48 26.17 46.73
N PHE A 833 1.28 25.74 45.48
CA PHE A 833 2.20 24.85 44.78
C PHE A 833 2.80 25.52 43.54
N ASN A 834 3.98 25.09 43.13
CA ASN A 834 4.63 25.49 41.89
C ASN A 834 5.13 24.23 41.16
N GLN A 835 4.33 23.76 40.20
CA GLN A 835 4.49 22.46 39.53
C GLN A 835 4.42 21.26 40.50
N PRO A 836 3.25 20.98 41.10
CA PRO A 836 3.04 19.74 41.84
C PRO A 836 3.06 18.54 40.88
N ARG A 837 4.02 17.62 41.02
CA ARG A 837 4.24 16.52 40.04
C ARG A 837 3.94 15.14 40.61
N GLY A 838 4.54 14.77 41.73
CA GLY A 838 4.40 13.48 42.37
C GLY A 838 3.36 13.53 43.48
N LEU A 839 2.61 12.44 43.63
CA LEU A 839 1.57 12.31 44.63
C LEU A 839 1.56 10.90 45.21
N SER A 840 1.52 10.79 46.54
CA SER A 840 1.34 9.53 47.24
C SER A 840 0.37 9.71 48.39
N TRP A 841 -0.36 8.64 48.73
CA TRP A 841 -1.32 8.62 49.81
C TRP A 841 -0.97 7.51 50.80
N ARG A 842 -0.96 7.83 52.10
CA ARG A 842 -0.87 6.81 53.15
C ARG A 842 -1.44 7.33 54.48
N GLN A 843 -2.26 6.50 55.15
CA GLN A 843 -2.78 6.79 56.50
C GLN A 843 -3.50 8.15 56.60
N GLY A 844 -4.34 8.47 55.61
CA GLY A 844 -5.12 9.71 55.61
C GLY A 844 -4.34 10.98 55.27
N ARG A 845 -3.09 10.86 54.78
CA ARG A 845 -2.23 12.01 54.44
C ARG A 845 -1.74 11.91 52.98
N PRO A 846 -1.99 12.93 52.14
CA PRO A 846 -1.33 13.05 50.85
C PRO A 846 0.03 13.74 50.99
N TYR A 847 1.01 13.18 50.29
CA TYR A 847 2.36 13.70 50.13
C TYR A 847 2.50 14.20 48.70
N VAL A 848 2.84 15.47 48.50
CA VAL A 848 2.92 16.11 47.18
C VAL A 848 4.34 16.61 46.94
N THR A 849 4.98 16.21 45.84
CA THR A 849 6.23 16.86 45.42
C THR A 849 5.92 18.17 44.72
N ASP A 850 6.47 19.26 45.23
CA ASP A 850 6.32 20.62 44.71
C ASP A 850 7.63 21.00 44.02
N SER A 851 7.74 20.63 42.74
CA SER A 851 9.04 20.45 42.08
C SER A 851 9.81 21.75 41.90
N LYS A 852 9.16 22.87 41.56
CA LYS A 852 9.86 24.17 41.40
C LYS A 852 10.12 24.88 42.73
N ASN A 853 9.31 24.61 43.75
CA ASN A 853 9.60 25.10 45.10
C ASN A 853 10.63 24.22 45.83
N GLY A 854 11.01 23.07 45.25
CA GLY A 854 12.04 22.18 45.77
C GLY A 854 11.69 21.65 47.15
N ARG A 855 10.46 21.16 47.35
CA ARG A 855 9.99 20.62 48.63
C ARG A 855 8.98 19.50 48.44
N VAL A 856 8.75 18.73 49.48
CA VAL A 856 7.60 17.84 49.65
C VAL A 856 6.66 18.48 50.65
N VAL A 857 5.38 18.59 50.28
CA VAL A 857 4.34 19.14 51.15
C VAL A 857 3.47 18.00 51.65
N ILE A 858 3.31 17.91 52.97
CA ILE A 858 2.47 16.91 53.64
C ILE A 858 1.19 17.61 54.06
N LEU A 859 0.04 17.06 53.65
CA LEU A 859 -1.26 17.61 53.97
C LEU A 859 -2.05 16.66 54.87
N ASP A 860 -3.11 17.20 55.47
CA ASP A 860 -4.16 16.39 56.07
C ASP A 860 -5.21 15.96 55.03
N ALA A 861 -6.16 15.12 55.44
CA ALA A 861 -7.25 14.63 54.59
C ALA A 861 -8.18 15.75 54.03
N THR A 862 -8.11 16.97 54.58
CA THR A 862 -8.86 18.13 54.10
C THR A 862 -8.08 18.96 53.07
N GLY A 863 -6.80 18.64 52.85
CA GLY A 863 -5.91 19.37 51.95
C GLY A 863 -5.17 20.53 52.61
N ARG A 864 -5.25 20.68 53.94
CA ARG A 864 -4.49 21.70 54.67
C ARG A 864 -3.06 21.22 54.92
N GLN A 865 -2.10 22.10 54.71
CA GLN A 865 -0.69 21.80 54.98
C GLN A 865 -0.45 21.50 56.46
N VAL A 866 0.15 20.34 56.72
CA VAL A 866 0.61 19.90 58.04
C VAL A 866 2.09 20.23 58.21
N SER A 867 2.90 19.98 57.19
CA SER A 867 4.34 20.28 57.21
C SER A 867 4.92 20.38 55.79
N GLU A 868 6.13 20.91 55.67
CA GLU A 868 6.95 20.84 54.46
C GLU A 868 8.36 20.35 54.78
N VAL A 869 8.96 19.64 53.84
CA VAL A 869 10.30 19.06 53.98
C VAL A 869 11.10 19.27 52.71
N GLY A 870 12.39 19.54 52.84
CA GLY A 870 13.34 19.52 51.72
C GLY A 870 13.60 20.86 51.01
N ARG A 871 12.97 21.97 51.45
CA ARG A 871 13.26 23.32 50.91
C ARG A 871 14.77 23.62 51.01
N GLY A 872 15.41 23.95 49.88
CA GLY A 872 16.85 24.18 49.77
C GLY A 872 17.72 22.91 49.61
N ILE A 873 17.18 21.72 49.95
CA ILE A 873 17.84 20.42 49.75
C ILE A 873 17.44 19.83 48.39
N LEU A 874 16.16 19.95 48.05
CA LEU A 874 15.53 19.48 46.81
C LEU A 874 15.36 20.60 45.77
N SER A 875 15.95 21.78 46.00
CA SER A 875 15.91 22.90 45.07
C SER A 875 16.79 22.63 43.85
N SER A 876 16.22 22.81 42.65
CA SER A 876 16.91 22.70 41.37
C SER A 876 16.38 23.76 40.40
N GLU A 877 17.26 24.30 39.55
CA GLU A 877 16.91 25.24 38.47
C GLU A 877 16.23 24.57 37.27
N TYR A 878 16.37 23.24 37.11
CA TYR A 878 15.89 22.51 35.93
C TYR A 878 14.62 21.70 36.21
N SER A 879 14.69 20.77 37.16
CA SER A 879 13.58 19.90 37.53
C SER A 879 13.85 19.33 38.90
N GLY A 880 13.14 19.84 39.92
CA GLY A 880 13.21 19.32 41.29
C GLY A 880 12.54 17.95 41.46
N PRO A 881 12.08 17.61 42.67
CA PRO A 881 11.63 16.26 43.02
C PRO A 881 10.44 15.81 42.16
N SER A 882 10.53 14.63 41.54
CA SER A 882 9.51 14.16 40.58
C SER A 882 8.44 13.28 41.22
N THR A 883 8.82 12.31 42.07
CA THR A 883 7.88 11.46 42.81
C THR A 883 8.18 11.39 44.29
N VAL A 884 7.17 11.06 45.08
CA VAL A 884 7.26 10.76 46.51
C VAL A 884 6.53 9.46 46.80
N VAL A 885 7.08 8.63 47.68
CA VAL A 885 6.45 7.37 48.12
C VAL A 885 6.59 7.23 49.63
N SER A 886 5.49 7.16 50.37
CA SER A 886 5.54 6.96 51.82
C SER A 886 5.96 5.52 52.19
N ASP A 887 6.88 5.40 53.16
CA ASP A 887 7.32 4.11 53.69
C ASP A 887 6.33 3.49 54.70
N GLY A 888 5.36 4.27 55.19
CA GLY A 888 4.35 3.85 56.16
C GLY A 888 4.75 3.93 57.64
N ALA A 889 6.00 4.31 57.94
CA ALA A 889 6.51 4.53 59.30
C ALA A 889 6.59 6.02 59.67
N GLY A 890 5.95 6.88 58.88
CA GLY A 890 6.01 8.34 59.01
C GLY A 890 7.09 8.99 58.13
N GLY A 891 7.96 8.20 57.50
CA GLY A 891 8.94 8.66 56.52
C GLY A 891 8.46 8.54 55.07
N PHE A 892 9.32 8.96 54.13
CA PHE A 892 9.04 8.91 52.70
C PHE A 892 10.30 8.95 51.85
N TRP A 893 10.23 8.31 50.68
CA TRP A 893 11.26 8.36 49.65
C TRP A 893 10.91 9.40 48.59
N VAL A 894 11.93 10.05 48.03
CA VAL A 894 11.80 11.06 46.97
C VAL A 894 12.77 10.74 45.82
N THR A 895 12.29 10.82 44.58
CA THR A 895 13.15 10.83 43.38
C THR A 895 13.52 12.26 43.01
N ASP A 896 14.82 12.58 43.05
CA ASP A 896 15.38 13.89 42.68
C ASP A 896 16.03 13.77 41.29
N THR A 897 15.32 14.25 40.27
CA THR A 897 15.58 13.90 38.87
C THR A 897 16.73 14.66 38.25
N TRP A 898 16.88 15.97 38.48
CA TRP A 898 17.90 16.78 37.83
C TRP A 898 18.42 17.86 38.78
N ARG A 899 19.45 17.55 39.58
CA ARG A 899 20.14 18.56 40.42
C ARG A 899 21.42 19.01 39.74
N MET A 900 21.61 20.32 39.62
CA MET A 900 22.89 20.90 39.18
C MET A 900 23.81 21.05 40.38
N GLN A 901 24.99 20.40 40.38
CA GLN A 901 26.07 20.71 41.32
C GLN A 901 27.22 21.42 40.58
N PRO A 902 27.80 22.49 41.16
CA PRO A 902 29.00 23.10 40.61
C PRO A 902 30.20 22.14 40.65
N PRO A 903 31.04 22.04 39.60
CA PRO A 903 30.90 22.66 38.27
C PRO A 903 30.22 21.71 37.26
N GLY A 904 28.96 21.99 36.92
CA GLY A 904 28.31 21.53 35.69
C GLY A 904 27.87 20.06 35.59
N GLN A 905 27.95 19.26 36.66
CA GLN A 905 27.46 17.88 36.62
C GLN A 905 25.98 17.81 37.05
N LEU A 906 25.11 17.34 36.16
CA LEU A 906 23.76 16.92 36.50
C LEU A 906 23.83 15.60 37.27
N ARG A 907 23.34 15.60 38.51
CA ARG A 907 23.24 14.39 39.33
C ARG A 907 21.78 14.13 39.68
N SER A 908 21.37 12.88 39.54
CA SER A 908 20.07 12.37 39.98
C SER A 908 20.27 11.44 41.18
N ARG A 909 19.33 11.46 42.12
CA ARG A 909 19.44 10.68 43.37
C ARG A 909 18.09 10.30 43.94
N LEU A 910 18.10 9.33 44.85
CA LEU A 910 16.96 8.99 45.71
C LEU A 910 17.27 9.44 47.13
N LEU A 911 16.30 10.04 47.81
CA LEU A 911 16.44 10.46 49.20
C LEU A 911 15.36 9.82 50.06
N HIS A 912 15.75 9.27 51.21
CA HIS A 912 14.84 8.76 52.22
C HIS A 912 14.80 9.72 53.40
N PHE A 913 13.62 10.26 53.69
CA PHE A 913 13.36 11.11 54.84
C PHE A 913 12.69 10.31 55.94
N GLY A 914 13.17 10.49 57.17
CA GLY A 914 12.56 9.95 58.38
C GLY A 914 11.36 10.77 58.85
N PRO A 915 10.68 10.30 59.90
CA PRO A 915 9.47 10.93 60.44
C PRO A 915 9.70 12.34 60.99
N ASN A 916 10.94 12.72 61.33
CA ASN A 916 11.31 14.05 61.80
C ASN A 916 11.99 14.90 60.70
N ALA A 917 11.79 14.54 59.42
CA ALA A 917 12.34 15.22 58.25
C ALA A 917 13.89 15.16 58.13
N GLU A 918 14.54 14.28 58.87
CA GLU A 918 15.96 13.95 58.74
C GLU A 918 16.22 13.11 57.49
N ILE A 919 17.34 13.33 56.80
CA ILE A 919 17.75 12.45 55.70
C ILE A 919 18.35 11.19 56.30
N LEU A 920 17.63 10.07 56.19
CA LEU A 920 18.09 8.76 56.63
C LEU A 920 19.03 8.12 55.59
N LYS A 921 18.81 8.41 54.31
CA LYS A 921 19.57 7.79 53.22
C LYS A 921 19.61 8.62 51.95
N GLU A 922 20.72 8.50 51.24
CA GLU A 922 20.89 9.00 49.88
C GLU A 922 21.44 7.88 49.00
N ILE A 923 20.78 7.63 47.86
CA ILE A 923 21.25 6.71 46.82
C ILE A 923 21.56 7.56 45.59
N ALA A 924 22.85 7.86 45.39
CA ALA A 924 23.36 8.58 44.23
C ALA A 924 24.26 7.64 43.42
N GLY A 925 24.10 7.62 42.09
CA GLY A 925 24.93 6.76 41.25
C GLY A 925 26.35 7.32 41.13
N ALA A 926 27.35 6.56 41.60
CA ALA A 926 28.75 6.84 41.36
C ALA A 926 29.18 6.37 39.97
N GLU A 927 30.20 7.05 39.42
CA GLU A 927 30.82 6.91 38.10
C GLU A 927 30.82 5.45 37.59
N ASN A 928 29.97 5.18 36.59
CA ASN A 928 29.63 3.91 35.91
C ASN A 928 28.33 3.18 36.34
N SER A 929 27.52 3.74 37.26
CA SER A 929 26.20 3.19 37.65
C SER A 929 25.05 4.21 37.77
N GLY A 930 25.27 5.45 37.28
CA GLY A 930 24.37 6.62 37.35
C GLY A 930 22.90 6.37 37.01
N PHE A 931 21.99 7.01 37.75
CA PHE A 931 20.63 7.28 37.26
C PHE A 931 20.68 8.36 36.18
N PHE A 932 19.85 8.24 35.16
CA PHE A 932 19.62 9.27 34.15
C PHE A 932 18.12 9.55 34.08
N ALA A 933 17.72 10.70 34.63
CA ALA A 933 16.32 11.12 34.73
C ALA A 933 15.38 10.12 35.45
N PRO A 934 15.67 9.68 36.69
CA PRO A 934 14.77 8.82 37.43
C PRO A 934 13.46 9.56 37.74
N ARG A 935 12.32 8.92 37.51
CA ARG A 935 10.99 9.53 37.64
C ARG A 935 10.10 8.79 38.64
N GLY A 936 9.52 7.66 38.24
CA GLY A 936 8.67 6.85 39.09
C GLY A 936 9.44 5.98 40.07
N MET A 937 8.78 5.67 41.18
CA MET A 937 9.29 4.81 42.24
C MET A 937 8.13 4.06 42.89
N ALA A 938 8.35 2.81 43.27
CA ALA A 938 7.41 2.00 44.04
C ALA A 938 8.15 1.13 45.06
N LEU A 939 7.48 0.81 46.16
CA LEU A 939 8.00 -0.09 47.18
C LEU A 939 7.40 -1.49 47.02
N GLY A 940 8.25 -2.51 47.01
CA GLY A 940 7.87 -3.91 47.02
C GLY A 940 7.47 -4.41 48.41
N PRO A 941 6.76 -5.55 48.50
CA PRO A 941 6.29 -6.09 49.77
C PRO A 941 7.43 -6.58 50.69
N GLY A 942 8.62 -6.86 50.14
CA GLY A 942 9.82 -7.24 50.90
C GLY A 942 10.71 -6.05 51.28
N GLY A 943 10.24 -4.80 51.05
CA GLY A 943 11.03 -3.59 51.26
C GLY A 943 11.95 -3.24 50.08
N GLU A 944 11.75 -3.84 48.90
CA GLU A 944 12.48 -3.47 47.70
C GLU A 944 12.07 -2.08 47.18
N ILE A 945 13.00 -1.32 46.65
CA ILE A 945 12.77 0.00 46.04
C ILE A 945 12.93 -0.14 44.54
N ILE A 946 11.83 -0.05 43.80
CA ILE A 946 11.79 -0.18 42.33
C ILE A 946 11.72 1.22 41.73
N VAL A 947 12.68 1.58 40.89
CA VAL A 947 12.79 2.92 40.29
C VAL A 947 12.86 2.82 38.78
N THR A 948 12.07 3.64 38.09
CA THR A 948 12.21 3.81 36.63
C THR A 948 13.35 4.76 36.33
N ASP A 949 14.44 4.23 35.78
CA ASP A 949 15.60 5.00 35.33
C ASP A 949 15.32 5.49 33.90
N THR A 950 14.38 6.44 33.79
CA THR A 950 13.65 6.78 32.55
C THR A 950 14.56 6.96 31.35
N GLY A 951 15.59 7.79 31.51
CA GLY A 951 16.47 8.12 30.40
C GLY A 951 17.45 7.00 30.04
N ASN A 952 17.63 6.00 30.92
CA ASN A 952 18.38 4.79 30.59
C ASN A 952 17.47 3.66 30.06
N HIS A 953 16.16 3.88 29.97
CA HIS A 953 15.16 2.94 29.45
C HIS A 953 15.15 1.57 30.15
N HIS A 954 15.37 1.54 31.47
CA HIS A 954 15.23 0.34 32.31
C HIS A 954 14.70 0.69 33.70
N LEU A 955 14.41 -0.34 34.51
CA LEU A 955 14.11 -0.19 35.93
C LEU A 955 15.31 -0.66 36.76
N LYS A 956 15.58 0.00 37.89
CA LYS A 956 16.57 -0.43 38.90
C LYS A 956 15.85 -0.80 40.20
N VAL A 957 16.26 -1.90 40.81
CA VAL A 957 15.71 -2.40 42.07
C VAL A 957 16.78 -2.39 43.14
N PHE A 958 16.46 -1.83 44.31
CA PHE A 958 17.33 -1.76 45.48
C PHE A 958 16.69 -2.47 46.68
N ASP A 959 17.49 -2.87 47.66
CA ASP A 959 16.97 -3.26 48.98
C ASP A 959 16.69 -2.02 49.84
N ALA A 960 16.09 -2.22 51.01
CA ALA A 960 15.87 -1.16 52.00
C ALA A 960 17.17 -0.52 52.52
N ASN A 961 18.30 -1.21 52.34
CA ASN A 961 19.62 -0.69 52.69
C ASN A 961 20.20 0.24 51.62
N GLY A 962 19.60 0.30 50.43
CA GLY A 962 20.05 1.09 49.29
C GLY A 962 21.04 0.37 48.39
N ASN A 963 21.27 -0.93 48.59
CA ASN A 963 22.11 -1.74 47.72
C ASN A 963 21.35 -2.11 46.45
N HIS A 964 22.00 -1.96 45.30
CA HIS A 964 21.42 -2.39 44.03
C HIS A 964 21.28 -3.91 43.98
N LEU A 965 20.06 -4.40 43.80
CA LEU A 965 19.75 -5.82 43.69
C LEU A 965 19.77 -6.30 42.24
N ARG A 966 19.09 -5.58 41.33
CA ARG A 966 18.93 -5.98 39.93
C ARG A 966 18.42 -4.85 39.05
N THR A 967 18.73 -4.95 37.76
CA THR A 967 18.14 -4.14 36.68
C THR A 967 17.09 -4.96 35.97
N ILE A 968 15.93 -4.37 35.71
CA ILE A 968 14.81 -5.00 35.00
C ILE A 968 14.64 -4.33 33.64
N GLY A 969 14.73 -5.15 32.60
CA GLY A 969 14.59 -4.75 31.20
C GLY A 969 15.82 -4.09 30.59
N GLN A 970 15.70 -3.75 29.32
CA GLN A 970 16.72 -3.13 28.49
C GLN A 970 16.04 -2.17 27.50
N PRO A 971 16.77 -1.21 26.90
CA PRO A 971 16.23 -0.36 25.85
C PRO A 971 15.62 -1.19 24.71
N GLY A 972 14.36 -0.92 24.35
CA GLY A 972 13.69 -1.57 23.22
C GLY A 972 12.17 -1.68 23.34
N ARG A 973 11.55 -2.18 22.27
CA ARG A 973 10.08 -2.25 22.11
C ARG A 973 9.46 -3.62 22.41
N GLY A 974 10.29 -4.64 22.63
CA GLY A 974 9.85 -6.01 22.92
C GLY A 974 9.22 -6.17 24.32
N PRO A 975 8.55 -7.29 24.62
CA PRO A 975 8.08 -7.61 25.97
C PRO A 975 9.24 -7.64 26.97
N GLY A 976 9.10 -6.93 28.10
CA GLY A 976 10.14 -6.81 29.13
C GLY A 976 11.29 -5.85 28.78
N ALA A 977 11.32 -5.29 27.57
CA ALA A 977 12.17 -4.15 27.20
C ALA A 977 11.37 -2.84 27.35
N PHE A 978 12.04 -1.73 27.61
CA PHE A 978 11.39 -0.44 27.83
C PHE A 978 11.93 0.65 26.92
N THR A 979 11.10 1.66 26.72
CA THR A 979 11.44 2.91 26.07
C THR A 979 10.86 4.05 26.90
N GLU A 980 11.72 4.68 27.69
CA GLU A 980 11.36 5.76 28.61
C GLU A 980 10.24 5.34 29.58
N PRO A 981 10.50 4.36 30.46
CA PRO A 981 9.55 3.98 31.50
C PRO A 981 9.42 5.12 32.51
N VAL A 982 8.19 5.51 32.86
CA VAL A 982 7.92 6.69 33.70
C VAL A 982 7.22 6.33 35.01
N GLY A 983 5.92 6.04 34.99
CA GLY A 983 5.18 5.63 36.18
C GLY A 983 5.42 4.15 36.52
N VAL A 984 5.59 3.83 37.79
CA VAL A 984 5.66 2.43 38.28
C VAL A 984 4.87 2.27 39.56
N VAL A 985 4.12 1.17 39.68
CA VAL A 985 3.35 0.80 40.88
C VAL A 985 3.38 -0.69 41.11
N VAL A 986 3.38 -1.10 42.38
CA VAL A 986 3.23 -2.51 42.77
C VAL A 986 1.78 -2.74 43.17
N GLY A 987 1.08 -3.59 42.41
CA GLY A 987 -0.30 -3.98 42.67
C GLY A 987 -0.42 -5.23 43.53
N GLN A 988 -1.65 -5.74 43.66
CA GLN A 988 -1.93 -6.97 44.41
C GLN A 988 -1.20 -8.18 43.82
N GLY A 989 -0.79 -9.12 44.68
CA GLY A 989 -0.06 -10.32 44.26
C GLY A 989 1.40 -10.08 43.85
N GLY A 990 1.95 -8.88 44.07
CA GLY A 990 3.33 -8.55 43.72
C GLY A 990 3.56 -8.27 42.23
N LEU A 991 2.50 -7.94 41.48
CA LEU A 991 2.65 -7.52 40.09
C LEU A 991 3.14 -6.07 40.01
N VAL A 992 4.13 -5.82 39.15
CA VAL A 992 4.71 -4.50 38.90
C VAL A 992 4.15 -3.97 37.60
N TYR A 993 3.42 -2.85 37.65
CA TYR A 993 2.89 -2.17 36.47
C TYR A 993 3.76 -0.96 36.14
N VAL A 994 4.18 -0.86 34.89
CA VAL A 994 5.11 0.16 34.40
C VAL A 994 4.50 0.87 33.20
N ALA A 995 4.38 2.20 33.27
CA ALA A 995 4.04 3.04 32.14
C ALA A 995 5.26 3.17 31.24
N ASP A 996 5.29 2.38 30.17
CA ASP A 996 6.33 2.37 29.15
C ASP A 996 5.96 3.39 28.07
N ALA A 997 6.17 4.67 28.42
CA ALA A 997 5.56 5.81 27.76
C ALA A 997 5.98 5.95 26.28
N GLY A 998 7.26 5.72 25.98
CA GLY A 998 7.78 5.76 24.61
C GLY A 998 7.25 4.63 23.72
N ASN A 999 6.84 3.50 24.32
CA ASN A 999 6.18 2.40 23.63
C ASN A 999 4.64 2.49 23.67
N ARG A 1000 4.07 3.54 24.26
CA ARG A 1000 2.63 3.80 24.34
C ARG A 1000 1.82 2.68 25.03
N ARG A 1001 2.40 2.06 26.05
CA ARG A 1001 1.80 0.90 26.72
C ARG A 1001 2.01 0.93 28.23
N ILE A 1002 1.21 0.14 28.94
CA ILE A 1002 1.54 -0.32 30.29
C ILE A 1002 2.02 -1.77 30.18
N GLN A 1003 3.16 -2.06 30.81
CA GLN A 1003 3.67 -3.41 30.97
C GLN A 1003 3.47 -3.89 32.41
N CYS A 1004 3.03 -5.13 32.55
CA CYS A 1004 2.90 -5.83 33.81
C CYS A 1004 4.00 -6.88 33.91
N LEU A 1005 4.75 -6.86 35.01
CA LEU A 1005 5.85 -7.77 35.32
C LEU A 1005 5.58 -8.44 36.68
N ASP A 1006 6.34 -9.49 37.00
CA ASP A 1006 6.47 -9.94 38.39
C ASP A 1006 7.60 -9.18 39.13
N LEU A 1007 7.75 -9.41 40.45
CA LEU A 1007 8.82 -8.80 41.27
C LEU A 1007 10.24 -9.13 40.80
N MET A 1008 10.42 -10.20 40.01
CA MET A 1008 11.71 -10.58 39.43
C MET A 1008 11.96 -9.89 38.08
N GLY A 1009 10.99 -9.11 37.59
CA GLY A 1009 11.09 -8.40 36.32
C GLY A 1009 10.72 -9.24 35.10
N ARG A 1010 10.13 -10.42 35.29
CA ARG A 1010 9.67 -11.24 34.17
C ARG A 1010 8.37 -10.67 33.64
N PHE A 1011 8.30 -10.53 32.32
CA PHE A 1011 7.12 -10.07 31.62
C PHE A 1011 5.93 -11.00 31.87
N VAL A 1012 4.78 -10.40 32.22
CA VAL A 1012 3.51 -11.11 32.40
C VAL A 1012 2.53 -10.77 31.28
N ARG A 1013 2.30 -9.47 31.04
CA ARG A 1013 1.35 -8.98 30.02
C ARG A 1013 1.58 -7.49 29.71
N GLN A 1014 0.95 -6.99 28.66
CA GLN A 1014 0.93 -5.57 28.32
C GLN A 1014 -0.34 -5.18 27.58
N TRP A 1015 -0.65 -3.88 27.56
CA TRP A 1015 -1.71 -3.31 26.76
C TRP A 1015 -1.38 -1.87 26.38
N ASN A 1016 -1.91 -1.41 25.26
CA ASN A 1016 -1.69 -0.05 24.78
C ASN A 1016 -2.53 0.95 25.59
N VAL A 1017 -1.96 2.13 25.81
CA VAL A 1017 -2.67 3.28 26.41
C VAL A 1017 -2.80 4.36 25.34
N PRO A 1018 -4.02 4.65 24.84
CA PRO A 1018 -4.23 5.59 23.72
C PRO A 1018 -3.63 6.98 23.94
N GLY A 1019 -3.59 7.44 25.19
CA GLY A 1019 -3.07 8.76 25.57
C GLY A 1019 -1.54 8.89 25.55
N PHE A 1020 -0.80 7.79 25.49
CA PHE A 1020 0.66 7.86 25.47
C PHE A 1020 1.14 8.11 24.03
N LEU A 1021 1.86 9.21 23.79
CA LEU A 1021 2.18 9.70 22.43
C LEU A 1021 3.46 9.11 21.80
N GLY A 1022 4.27 8.35 22.54
CA GLY A 1022 5.46 7.64 22.02
C GLY A 1022 6.75 8.50 21.98
N GLU A 1023 7.86 7.92 21.47
CA GLU A 1023 9.20 8.55 21.43
C GLU A 1023 9.28 9.89 20.68
N ASP A 1024 8.39 10.16 19.72
CA ASP A 1024 8.39 11.40 18.94
C ASP A 1024 7.79 12.60 19.71
N ALA A 1025 7.20 12.35 20.89
CA ALA A 1025 6.71 13.38 21.78
C ALA A 1025 7.78 13.74 22.83
N ALA A 1026 7.79 14.98 23.30
CA ALA A 1026 8.57 15.34 24.48
C ALA A 1026 8.00 14.62 25.72
N ILE A 1027 8.36 13.36 25.96
CA ILE A 1027 7.91 12.54 27.10
C ILE A 1027 8.27 13.21 28.43
N ALA A 1028 9.30 14.07 28.43
CA ALA A 1028 9.62 14.98 29.52
C ALA A 1028 8.46 15.91 29.93
N ASN A 1029 7.48 16.14 29.05
CA ASN A 1029 6.29 16.93 29.35
C ASN A 1029 5.08 16.06 29.73
N ILE A 1030 4.99 14.81 29.24
CA ILE A 1030 3.80 13.94 29.41
C ILE A 1030 3.81 13.21 30.76
N GLU A 1031 4.96 12.65 31.16
CA GLU A 1031 5.20 12.01 32.46
C GLU A 1031 4.04 11.21 33.09
N PRO A 1032 3.50 10.19 32.39
CA PRO A 1032 2.34 9.46 32.87
C PRO A 1032 2.64 8.67 34.15
N MET A 1033 1.97 9.01 35.25
CA MET A 1033 2.06 8.28 36.52
C MET A 1033 0.95 7.26 36.65
N LEU A 1034 1.20 6.24 37.47
CA LEU A 1034 0.26 5.16 37.75
C LEU A 1034 -0.17 5.18 39.21
N ALA A 1035 -1.39 4.72 39.49
CA ALA A 1035 -1.87 4.37 40.82
C ALA A 1035 -2.68 3.07 40.76
N VAL A 1036 -2.75 2.34 41.88
CA VAL A 1036 -3.58 1.13 42.01
C VAL A 1036 -4.47 1.27 43.24
N ASP A 1037 -5.73 0.89 43.13
CA ASP A 1037 -6.65 0.89 44.28
C ASP A 1037 -6.76 -0.47 44.98
N ALA A 1038 -7.51 -0.51 46.09
CA ALA A 1038 -7.73 -1.73 46.87
C ALA A 1038 -8.46 -2.86 46.12
N ARG A 1039 -9.04 -2.58 44.95
CA ARG A 1039 -9.67 -3.58 44.07
C ARG A 1039 -8.73 -4.03 42.94
N GLY A 1040 -7.50 -3.52 42.90
CA GLY A 1040 -6.51 -3.84 41.87
C GLY A 1040 -6.68 -3.06 40.56
N ARG A 1041 -7.55 -2.05 40.50
CA ARG A 1041 -7.72 -1.23 39.28
C ARG A 1041 -6.52 -0.31 39.11
N ILE A 1042 -6.03 -0.20 37.88
CA ILE A 1042 -4.88 0.63 37.51
C ILE A 1042 -5.37 1.95 36.92
N TYR A 1043 -4.90 3.06 37.46
CA TYR A 1043 -5.17 4.41 36.99
C TYR A 1043 -3.91 4.97 36.34
N ALA A 1044 -4.04 5.62 35.18
CA ALA A 1044 -2.92 6.22 34.46
C ALA A 1044 -3.25 7.65 34.04
N THR A 1045 -2.39 8.60 34.37
CA THR A 1045 -2.52 10.00 33.93
C THR A 1045 -2.02 10.19 32.50
N ASP A 1046 -2.64 11.11 31.78
CA ASP A 1046 -2.20 11.57 30.48
C ASP A 1046 -2.35 13.08 30.38
N SER A 1047 -1.24 13.81 30.48
CA SER A 1047 -1.24 15.26 30.35
C SER A 1047 -1.31 15.78 28.92
N SER A 1048 -1.18 14.90 27.92
CA SER A 1048 -1.32 15.31 26.52
C SER A 1048 -2.78 15.48 26.11
N THR A 1049 -3.68 14.75 26.75
CA THR A 1049 -5.12 14.85 26.52
C THR A 1049 -5.92 15.29 27.74
N ASP A 1050 -5.26 15.63 28.84
CA ASP A 1050 -5.84 15.99 30.14
C ASP A 1050 -6.81 14.92 30.67
N GLN A 1051 -6.40 13.65 30.59
CA GLN A 1051 -7.23 12.48 30.93
C GLN A 1051 -6.61 11.56 31.97
N ILE A 1052 -7.47 10.70 32.53
CA ILE A 1052 -7.13 9.58 33.41
C ILE A 1052 -7.74 8.31 32.81
N TYR A 1053 -6.91 7.32 32.50
CA TYR A 1053 -7.34 6.01 32.03
C TYR A 1053 -7.46 5.05 33.21
N VAL A 1054 -8.47 4.16 33.20
CA VAL A 1054 -8.68 3.15 34.23
C VAL A 1054 -8.78 1.76 33.63
N PHE A 1055 -7.97 0.84 34.13
CA PHE A 1055 -7.87 -0.53 33.67
C PHE A 1055 -8.14 -1.51 34.80
N THR A 1056 -8.71 -2.67 34.48
CA THR A 1056 -8.70 -3.84 35.35
C THR A 1056 -7.30 -4.47 35.43
N PRO A 1057 -7.02 -5.32 36.44
CA PRO A 1057 -5.71 -6.00 36.60
C PRO A 1057 -5.19 -6.77 35.39
N ASP A 1058 -6.08 -7.24 34.51
CA ASP A 1058 -5.79 -7.98 33.28
C ASP A 1058 -5.48 -7.07 32.08
N GLY A 1059 -5.67 -5.75 32.22
CA GLY A 1059 -5.40 -4.76 31.17
C GLY A 1059 -6.61 -4.39 30.32
N THR A 1060 -7.81 -4.85 30.68
CA THR A 1060 -9.03 -4.42 30.01
C THR A 1060 -9.30 -2.96 30.37
N ASN A 1061 -9.42 -2.10 29.35
CA ASN A 1061 -9.77 -0.69 29.55
C ASN A 1061 -11.19 -0.63 30.10
N MET A 1062 -11.32 -0.22 31.36
CA MET A 1062 -12.62 -0.03 31.97
C MET A 1062 -13.22 1.24 31.40
N GLN A 1063 -12.53 2.37 31.53
CA GLN A 1063 -13.03 3.70 31.15
C GLN A 1063 -11.92 4.76 31.07
N VAL A 1064 -12.29 5.93 30.51
CA VAL A 1064 -11.49 7.14 30.44
C VAL A 1064 -12.25 8.29 31.11
N TYR A 1065 -11.57 9.02 31.99
CA TYR A 1065 -12.13 10.15 32.74
C TYR A 1065 -11.36 11.43 32.44
N GLY A 1066 -12.05 12.56 32.40
CA GLY A 1066 -11.48 13.87 32.06
C GLY A 1066 -12.29 14.53 30.96
N THR A 1067 -12.97 15.62 31.29
CA THR A 1067 -13.64 16.46 30.29
C THR A 1067 -12.75 17.65 29.98
N THR A 1068 -12.81 18.16 28.75
CA THR A 1068 -12.27 19.48 28.38
C THR A 1068 -12.60 20.50 29.49
N GLY A 1069 -11.58 21.05 30.15
CA GLY A 1069 -11.71 22.04 31.22
C GLY A 1069 -11.68 21.55 32.68
N GLN A 1070 -11.66 20.24 32.98
CA GLN A 1070 -11.62 19.73 34.38
C GLN A 1070 -10.21 19.43 34.90
N LEU A 1071 -9.32 18.94 34.04
CA LEU A 1071 -7.92 18.67 34.31
C LEU A 1071 -7.07 19.55 33.40
N SER A 1072 -5.87 19.89 33.86
CA SER A 1072 -4.87 20.68 33.13
C SER A 1072 -3.49 20.23 33.57
N ASP A 1073 -2.76 19.62 32.64
CA ASP A 1073 -1.47 18.98 32.86
C ASP A 1073 -1.48 18.00 34.06
N PRO A 1074 -2.38 16.98 34.08
CA PRO A 1074 -2.43 15.97 35.13
C PRO A 1074 -1.17 15.10 35.11
N LYS A 1075 -0.39 15.11 36.19
CA LYS A 1075 0.83 14.29 36.30
C LYS A 1075 0.72 13.24 37.40
N GLY A 1076 0.74 13.66 38.66
CA GLY A 1076 0.70 12.76 39.81
C GLY A 1076 -0.70 12.25 40.08
N ILE A 1077 -0.80 10.99 40.49
CA ILE A 1077 -2.06 10.36 40.85
C ILE A 1077 -1.89 9.45 42.06
N ALA A 1078 -2.86 9.48 42.97
CA ALA A 1078 -2.92 8.60 44.13
C ALA A 1078 -4.38 8.23 44.43
N VAL A 1079 -4.59 7.09 45.08
CA VAL A 1079 -5.92 6.62 45.49
C VAL A 1079 -5.91 6.37 47.00
N ASP A 1080 -6.92 6.86 47.72
CA ASP A 1080 -7.05 6.64 49.16
C ASP A 1080 -7.71 5.29 49.51
N GLU A 1081 -7.76 4.97 50.81
CA GLU A 1081 -8.32 3.71 51.31
C GLU A 1081 -9.83 3.58 51.01
N THR A 1082 -10.52 4.69 50.74
CA THR A 1082 -11.95 4.72 50.37
C THR A 1082 -12.17 4.60 48.85
N GLY A 1083 -11.08 4.63 48.07
CA GLY A 1083 -11.12 4.58 46.61
C GLY A 1083 -11.25 5.95 45.94
N ARG A 1084 -11.15 7.07 46.67
CA ARG A 1084 -11.13 8.42 46.06
C ARG A 1084 -9.81 8.66 45.38
N ILE A 1085 -9.87 9.41 44.29
CA ILE A 1085 -8.72 9.65 43.41
C ILE A 1085 -8.26 11.09 43.60
N TYR A 1086 -6.95 11.27 43.76
CA TYR A 1086 -6.30 12.57 43.87
C TYR A 1086 -5.35 12.73 42.70
N VAL A 1087 -5.38 13.89 42.04
CA VAL A 1087 -4.59 14.17 40.84
C VAL A 1087 -3.96 15.54 40.93
N SER A 1088 -2.64 15.63 40.71
CA SER A 1088 -1.96 16.92 40.63
C SER A 1088 -2.16 17.54 39.25
N GLN A 1089 -2.64 18.79 39.22
CA GLN A 1089 -2.69 19.62 38.02
C GLN A 1089 -1.48 20.53 38.02
N THR A 1090 -0.43 20.09 37.32
CA THR A 1090 0.89 20.71 37.38
C THR A 1090 0.87 22.14 36.86
N ALA A 1091 0.11 22.42 35.79
CA ALA A 1091 -0.01 23.76 35.21
C ALA A 1091 -0.75 24.75 36.12
N LEU A 1092 -1.70 24.27 36.92
CA LEU A 1092 -2.55 25.12 37.79
C LEU A 1092 -2.07 25.20 39.25
N GLY A 1093 -1.04 24.44 39.62
CA GLY A 1093 -0.50 24.47 40.98
C GLY A 1093 -1.50 24.00 42.03
N ARG A 1094 -2.29 22.97 41.73
CA ARG A 1094 -3.29 22.43 42.65
C ARG A 1094 -3.39 20.91 42.57
N VAL A 1095 -4.00 20.31 43.57
CA VAL A 1095 -4.41 18.90 43.56
C VAL A 1095 -5.93 18.85 43.60
N VAL A 1096 -6.52 18.03 42.72
CA VAL A 1096 -7.97 17.83 42.64
C VAL A 1096 -8.33 16.45 43.14
N ARG A 1097 -9.45 16.38 43.85
CA ARG A 1097 -10.01 15.16 44.40
C ARG A 1097 -11.28 14.79 43.63
N PHE A 1098 -11.40 13.50 43.35
CA PHE A 1098 -12.55 12.90 42.70
C PHE A 1098 -13.14 11.79 43.56
N ALA A 1099 -14.46 11.65 43.49
CA ALA A 1099 -15.19 10.58 44.14
C ALA A 1099 -14.74 9.18 43.65
N PRO A 1100 -14.93 8.11 44.44
CA PRO A 1100 -14.55 6.77 44.03
C PRO A 1100 -15.28 6.32 42.77
N VAL A 1101 -14.57 5.55 41.95
CA VAL A 1101 -15.15 4.94 40.74
C VAL A 1101 -16.11 3.82 41.16
N ASN A 1102 -17.40 4.10 41.10
CA ASN A 1102 -18.48 3.14 41.36
C ASN A 1102 -18.93 2.46 40.06
N VAL A 1103 -18.10 1.54 39.56
CA VAL A 1103 -18.48 0.63 38.46
C VAL A 1103 -18.46 -0.80 39.03
N PRO A 1104 -19.49 -1.63 38.77
CA PRO A 1104 -19.52 -3.03 39.17
C PRO A 1104 -18.32 -3.84 38.67
#